data_AF-A0A9W6QYF6-F1
#
_entry.id   AF-A0A9W6QYF6-F1
#
_cell.length_a   1.000
_cell.length_b   1.000
_cell.length_c   1.000
_cell.angle_alpha   90.00
_cell.angle_beta   90.00
_cell.angle_gamma   90.00
#
_symmetry.space_group_name_H-M   'P 1'
#
loop_
_entity.id
_entity.type
_entity.pdbx_description
1 polymer ?
#
loop_
_entity_poly.entity_id
_entity_poly.type
_entity_poly.pdbx_seq_one_letter_code
_entity_poly.pdbx_strand_id
1 'polypeptide(L)'
;MPVLLGGTGHPTLDRASRMVADRSCSVLSLDVFDTILWRRTPRPTDLFALLGARLQRDGISPEWMTPAGFRLARIDAERAARRRPESLGNEVSLFDIWQRMPLPIFAASPAELVQAEVEIERAFTVPDLDIADLIDLAHRSGVPIALVSDTYFTEEQLAYLLDRPELPGLRGARVFRSHQHGLDKASGLWEIVLDQLGCRPEQLLHVGDNPVADHEVPGELGIRTVHYERGDETFTEILDREREPIDIDDPLGEHLDPEQGDFGLTSLRAKILQRADPSALTSVRTAWRFGAAVFGPVLTGFAEWVAQRAHDAGIPVLWCPMREGTLLSALVNNAAQSRGWKVEAKPIWLSRHVTSIAALDPADLDSLRTFVWQRYQLTVRQLLTVLHLRPGDVPVLGELLDTVLDNERTIDTVCAALTETAHLKNRLTVTVTMMRDRLLRELRRAGALVDRELALVDVGWGGTIQHYLAQVLRVANVDVTPTGYYLATDRRSARVYQAGLRIEGYLSQAGHPHEIAATLSRSPEVLEQAVNDLCGSLLDFTEDGSPVLGPAPDSDGQKLERTAAQEGILAFQAEWNRYVTAHEGSWPELTGEARHRLGNILVSALKAPGSEEAAVFGNWGHEDNFGSAAITRVIPEDLTPAVPYLSPNDLDDLSMRDAFWPALLAASDATLGTAARALAHGQIDPRVFEPSGDPFQTRLAFRTADGAWHDGPARRVRINHNGLSFARLDFRSAGGDVTDISLAIPGRPALVRVDWIEVKVFAGGQSTPHVVRWDQPDDFAGLIHAACRWLGGNMIEFEVDESAIWLPVASRVGQPVSSGQVTVAFAMLPKSRTGMGGRLPAASRLVRVSSRAREEYKARGPAGLAAAMARIAVRQLRNSR
;
A
#
# COMPACT_ATOMS: atom_id res chain seq x y z
N MET A 1 -5.63 -6.53 -28.09
CA MET A 1 -6.59 -5.70 -28.86
C MET A 1 -7.86 -6.51 -29.08
N PRO A 2 -9.04 -5.97 -28.73
CA PRO A 2 -9.61 -4.85 -29.45
C PRO A 2 -9.37 -3.51 -28.75
N VAL A 3 -9.12 -2.52 -29.60
CA VAL A 3 -9.04 -1.10 -29.30
C VAL A 3 -10.46 -0.60 -29.14
N LEU A 4 -10.80 -0.20 -27.92
CA LEU A 4 -11.77 0.86 -27.74
C LEU A 4 -10.97 2.16 -27.78
N LEU A 5 -10.98 2.80 -28.96
CA LEU A 5 -10.84 4.25 -29.09
C LEU A 5 -12.09 4.89 -28.44
N GLY A 6 -12.20 4.76 -27.11
CA GLY A 6 -13.00 5.65 -26.28
C GLY A 6 -12.12 6.86 -25.98
N GLY A 7 -12.65 8.06 -26.20
CA GLY A 7 -11.88 9.30 -26.32
C GLY A 7 -10.78 9.45 -25.26
N THR A 8 -9.57 9.76 -25.72
CA THR A 8 -8.43 10.19 -24.90
C THR A 8 -8.61 11.62 -24.34
N GLY A 9 -9.81 12.18 -24.45
CA GLY A 9 -10.11 13.56 -24.06
C GLY A 9 -10.34 13.66 -22.55
N HIS A 10 -9.85 14.76 -21.97
CA HIS A 10 -10.21 15.16 -20.61
C HIS A 10 -11.73 15.41 -20.54
N PRO A 11 -12.51 14.73 -19.67
CA PRO A 11 -13.98 14.81 -19.68
C PRO A 11 -14.50 16.25 -19.58
N THR A 12 -13.82 17.09 -18.79
CA THR A 12 -14.11 18.52 -18.61
C THR A 12 -13.96 19.33 -19.92
N LEU A 13 -13.07 18.93 -20.82
CA LEU A 13 -12.81 19.60 -22.09
C LEU A 13 -13.70 19.11 -23.25
N ASP A 14 -14.49 18.05 -23.07
CA ASP A 14 -15.40 17.55 -24.12
C ASP A 14 -16.45 18.59 -24.52
N ARG A 15 -16.90 19.41 -23.56
CA ARG A 15 -17.83 20.51 -23.85
C ARG A 15 -17.13 21.60 -24.67
N ALA A 16 -15.92 22.00 -24.27
CA ALA A 16 -15.13 23.01 -24.99
C ALA A 16 -14.84 22.54 -26.42
N SER A 17 -14.36 21.30 -26.57
CA SER A 17 -14.02 20.70 -27.85
C SER A 17 -15.22 20.66 -28.80
N ARG A 18 -16.40 20.26 -28.31
CA ARG A 18 -17.65 20.30 -29.09
C ARG A 18 -18.00 21.72 -29.56
N MET A 19 -17.93 22.69 -28.66
CA MET A 19 -18.28 24.08 -28.96
C MET A 19 -17.32 24.76 -29.95
N VAL A 20 -16.06 24.35 -29.94
CA VAL A 20 -15.05 24.79 -30.90
C VAL A 20 -15.30 24.12 -32.25
N ALA A 21 -15.52 22.80 -32.28
CA ALA A 21 -15.72 22.03 -33.50
C ALA A 21 -17.00 22.43 -34.26
N ASP A 22 -18.11 22.69 -33.55
CA ASP A 22 -19.37 23.13 -34.15
C ASP A 22 -19.46 24.65 -34.36
N ARG A 23 -18.42 25.40 -33.96
CA ARG A 23 -18.33 26.86 -34.02
C ARG A 23 -19.49 27.57 -33.29
N SER A 24 -20.03 26.96 -32.24
CA SER A 24 -21.00 27.60 -31.36
C SER A 24 -20.38 28.66 -30.45
N CYS A 25 -19.05 28.70 -30.32
CA CYS A 25 -18.29 29.86 -29.83
C CYS A 25 -17.60 30.60 -30.98
N SER A 26 -17.46 31.93 -30.85
CA SER A 26 -16.79 32.78 -31.84
C SER A 26 -15.33 33.06 -31.48
N VAL A 27 -14.94 32.93 -30.21
CA VAL A 27 -13.57 33.08 -29.71
C VAL A 27 -13.35 32.09 -28.57
N LEU A 28 -12.18 31.45 -28.56
CA LEU A 28 -11.68 30.67 -27.43
C LEU A 28 -10.68 31.53 -26.64
N SER A 29 -10.97 31.84 -25.38
CA SER A 29 -10.01 32.44 -24.46
C SER A 29 -9.43 31.40 -23.50
N LEU A 30 -8.14 31.48 -23.22
CA LEU A 30 -7.43 30.53 -22.36
C LEU A 30 -6.64 31.28 -21.29
N ASP A 31 -6.65 30.77 -20.06
CA ASP A 31 -5.62 31.16 -19.10
C ASP A 31 -4.26 30.51 -19.47
N VAL A 32 -3.17 31.12 -19.04
CA VAL A 32 -1.81 30.63 -19.34
C VAL A 32 -1.28 29.66 -18.29
N PHE A 33 -1.21 30.06 -17.02
CA PHE A 33 -0.48 29.31 -16.00
C PHE A 33 -1.43 28.38 -15.27
N ASP A 34 -1.01 27.15 -15.03
CA ASP A 34 -1.87 26.11 -14.48
C ASP A 34 -3.10 25.80 -15.36
N THR A 35 -3.13 26.33 -16.60
CA THR A 35 -4.03 25.95 -17.70
C THR A 35 -3.24 25.47 -18.93
N ILE A 36 -2.68 26.38 -19.75
CA ILE A 36 -1.85 26.01 -20.92
C ILE A 36 -0.51 25.44 -20.50
N LEU A 37 0.14 26.06 -19.51
CA LEU A 37 1.45 25.69 -19.00
C LEU A 37 1.32 25.24 -17.55
N TRP A 38 1.95 24.13 -17.20
CA TRP A 38 2.07 23.66 -15.83
C TRP A 38 3.51 23.44 -15.45
N ARG A 39 3.81 23.38 -14.16
CA ARG A 39 5.19 23.33 -13.67
C ARG A 39 5.54 21.95 -13.15
N ARG A 40 6.78 21.51 -13.39
CA ARG A 40 7.37 20.31 -12.76
C ARG A 40 7.79 20.58 -11.32
N THR A 41 6.89 21.19 -10.56
CA THR A 41 7.03 21.52 -9.14
C THR A 41 5.66 21.41 -8.48
N PRO A 42 5.57 20.98 -7.21
CA PRO A 42 4.30 20.87 -6.50
C PRO A 42 3.58 22.21 -6.40
N ARG A 43 4.32 23.30 -6.11
CA ARG A 43 3.80 24.67 -6.06
C ARG A 43 4.57 25.59 -7.00
N PRO A 44 3.93 26.60 -7.62
CA PRO A 44 4.63 27.59 -8.44
C PRO A 44 5.77 28.30 -7.68
N THR A 45 5.60 28.54 -6.38
CA THR A 45 6.61 29.22 -5.55
C THR A 45 7.83 28.36 -5.22
N ASP A 46 7.77 27.04 -5.42
CA ASP A 46 8.95 26.17 -5.27
C ASP A 46 9.99 26.43 -6.35
N LEU A 47 9.56 26.91 -7.52
CA LEU A 47 10.46 27.34 -8.58
C LEU A 47 11.44 28.44 -8.13
N PHE A 48 11.02 29.31 -7.22
CA PHE A 48 11.90 30.35 -6.67
C PHE A 48 13.05 29.76 -5.86
N ALA A 49 12.84 28.64 -5.16
CA ALA A 49 13.92 27.95 -4.47
C ALA A 49 14.91 27.34 -5.47
N LEU A 50 14.41 26.76 -6.57
CA LEU A 50 15.23 26.23 -7.66
C LEU A 50 16.04 27.34 -8.36
N LEU A 51 15.45 28.53 -8.51
CA LEU A 51 16.15 29.71 -9.00
C LEU A 51 17.28 30.12 -8.05
N GLY A 52 16.98 30.23 -6.75
CA GLY A 52 17.97 30.54 -5.73
C GLY A 52 19.13 29.53 -5.72
N ALA A 53 18.84 28.23 -5.82
CA ALA A 53 19.85 27.18 -5.92
C ALA A 53 20.71 27.31 -7.18
N ARG A 54 20.11 27.63 -8.33
CA ARG A 54 20.82 27.86 -9.60
C ARG A 54 21.74 29.09 -9.50
N LEU A 55 21.20 30.23 -9.06
CA LEU A 55 21.98 31.45 -8.89
C LEU A 55 23.14 31.27 -7.90
N GLN A 56 22.94 30.49 -6.83
CA GLN A 56 24.01 30.17 -5.88
C GLN A 56 25.10 29.30 -6.54
N ARG A 57 24.71 28.25 -7.27
CA ARG A 57 25.64 27.38 -8.02
C ARG A 57 26.49 28.17 -9.01
N ASP A 58 25.87 29.15 -9.67
CA ASP A 58 26.52 30.00 -10.68
C ASP A 58 27.36 31.13 -10.05
N GLY A 59 27.43 31.21 -8.72
CA GLY A 59 28.18 32.25 -8.00
C GLY A 59 27.53 33.64 -8.04
N ILE A 60 26.28 33.73 -8.51
CA ILE A 60 25.49 34.97 -8.60
C ILE A 60 24.86 35.31 -7.24
N SER A 61 24.34 34.31 -6.52
CA SER A 61 23.77 34.46 -5.17
C SER A 61 24.78 34.05 -4.10
N PRO A 62 24.85 34.74 -2.95
CA PRO A 62 25.82 34.40 -1.90
C PRO A 62 25.53 33.02 -1.25
N GLU A 63 26.58 32.34 -0.81
CA GLU A 63 26.51 30.98 -0.21
C GLU A 63 25.62 30.92 1.05
N TRP A 64 25.58 32.00 1.85
CA TRP A 64 24.75 32.04 3.07
C TRP A 64 23.25 32.18 2.78
N MET A 65 22.86 32.56 1.55
CA MET A 65 21.45 32.63 1.15
C MET A 65 21.01 31.26 0.64
N THR A 66 20.37 30.48 1.53
CA THR A 66 19.84 29.17 1.18
C THR A 66 18.70 29.27 0.15
N PRO A 67 18.42 28.21 -0.63
CA PRO A 67 17.27 28.16 -1.54
C PRO A 67 15.93 28.52 -0.87
N ALA A 68 15.71 28.05 0.35
CA ALA A 68 14.52 28.40 1.14
C ALA A 68 14.49 29.89 1.51
N GLY A 69 15.64 30.47 1.91
CA GLY A 69 15.76 31.89 2.19
C GLY A 69 15.51 32.77 0.95
N PHE A 70 16.02 32.34 -0.22
CA PHE A 70 15.76 33.02 -1.48
C PHE A 70 14.27 32.99 -1.84
N ARG A 71 13.62 31.82 -1.74
CA ARG A 71 12.17 31.67 -1.98
C ARG A 71 11.36 32.66 -1.15
N LEU A 72 11.64 32.73 0.16
CA LEU A 72 10.96 33.66 1.07
C LEU A 72 11.17 35.12 0.64
N ALA A 73 12.42 35.51 0.37
CA ALA A 73 12.74 36.88 -0.07
C ALA A 73 12.02 37.24 -1.38
N ARG A 74 11.94 36.30 -2.34
CA ARG A 74 11.29 36.51 -3.63
C ARG A 74 9.76 36.63 -3.51
N ILE A 75 9.12 35.86 -2.62
CA ILE A 75 7.68 35.98 -2.32
C ILE A 75 7.39 37.34 -1.68
N ASP A 76 8.20 37.74 -0.68
CA ASP A 76 8.01 39.02 0.00
C ASP A 76 8.28 40.22 -0.91
N ALA A 77 9.25 40.11 -1.82
CA ALA A 77 9.52 41.12 -2.84
C ALA A 77 8.29 41.37 -3.74
N GLU A 78 7.58 40.32 -4.15
CA GLU A 78 6.35 40.45 -4.92
C GLU A 78 5.23 41.10 -4.11
N ARG A 79 4.99 40.62 -2.87
CA ARG A 79 4.02 41.22 -1.96
C ARG A 79 4.31 42.72 -1.74
N ALA A 80 5.57 43.10 -1.60
CA ALA A 80 6.00 44.49 -1.44
C ALA A 80 5.86 45.33 -2.72
N ALA A 81 6.06 44.71 -3.89
CA ALA A 81 5.86 45.37 -5.17
C ALA A 81 4.37 45.70 -5.40
N ARG A 82 3.46 44.75 -5.11
CA ARG A 82 2.01 44.89 -5.32
C ARG A 82 1.34 45.93 -4.41
N ARG A 83 1.97 46.29 -3.28
CA ARG A 83 1.44 47.29 -2.31
C ARG A 83 1.77 48.76 -2.65
N ARG A 84 2.29 49.07 -3.84
CA ARG A 84 2.69 50.44 -4.20
C ARG A 84 1.46 51.37 -4.40
N PRO A 85 1.47 52.60 -3.86
CA PRO A 85 0.40 53.59 -4.10
C PRO A 85 0.39 54.20 -5.51
N GLU A 86 1.50 54.11 -6.25
CA GLU A 86 1.73 54.82 -7.52
C GLU A 86 1.45 53.94 -8.76
N SER A 87 1.13 52.65 -8.58
CA SER A 87 0.68 51.79 -9.67
C SER A 87 -0.79 52.05 -9.96
N LEU A 88 -1.16 52.11 -11.25
CA LEU A 88 -2.55 52.08 -11.70
C LEU A 88 -3.12 50.66 -11.46
N GLY A 89 -3.23 50.21 -10.21
CA GLY A 89 -3.71 48.88 -9.81
C GLY A 89 -2.72 48.03 -9.01
N ASN A 90 -3.09 46.79 -8.70
CA ASN A 90 -2.30 45.79 -7.94
C ASN A 90 -1.24 45.05 -8.79
N GLU A 91 -0.98 45.54 -9.99
CA GLU A 91 -0.21 44.83 -11.01
C GLU A 91 1.24 45.31 -11.10
N VAL A 92 2.17 44.35 -11.24
CA VAL A 92 3.62 44.58 -11.14
C VAL A 92 4.36 43.86 -12.26
N SER A 93 5.47 44.41 -12.76
CA SER A 93 6.35 43.68 -13.67
C SER A 93 7.37 42.83 -12.91
N LEU A 94 7.95 41.83 -13.56
CA LEU A 94 9.06 41.07 -12.98
C LEU A 94 10.25 41.99 -12.58
N PHE A 95 10.49 43.05 -13.34
CA PHE A 95 11.50 44.05 -13.01
C PHE A 95 11.16 44.83 -11.72
N ASP A 96 9.89 45.21 -11.51
CA ASP A 96 9.44 45.86 -10.27
C ASP A 96 9.64 44.95 -9.05
N ILE A 97 9.46 43.65 -9.22
CA ILE A 97 9.67 42.67 -8.16
C ILE A 97 11.18 42.56 -7.85
N TRP A 98 12.04 42.42 -8.86
CA TRP A 98 13.49 42.38 -8.67
C TRP A 98 14.05 43.68 -8.05
N GLN A 99 13.44 44.83 -8.29
CA GLN A 99 13.79 46.07 -7.58
C GLN A 99 13.53 46.03 -6.07
N ARG A 100 12.67 45.12 -5.59
CA ARG A 100 12.43 44.91 -4.15
C ARG A 100 13.38 43.87 -3.55
N MET A 101 14.09 43.11 -4.37
CA MET A 101 15.16 42.23 -3.91
C MET A 101 16.40 43.05 -3.50
N PRO A 102 17.24 42.53 -2.59
CA PRO A 102 18.47 43.20 -2.15
C PRO A 102 19.57 43.14 -3.23
N LEU A 103 19.36 43.81 -4.37
CA LEU A 103 20.22 43.75 -5.57
C LEU A 103 21.75 43.77 -5.31
N PRO A 104 22.31 44.59 -4.39
CA PRO A 104 23.76 44.63 -4.16
C PRO A 104 24.42 43.34 -3.68
N ILE A 105 23.64 42.35 -3.21
CA ILE A 105 24.20 41.06 -2.78
C ILE A 105 24.40 40.08 -3.95
N PHE A 106 23.79 40.36 -5.11
CA PHE A 106 23.87 39.50 -6.27
C PHE A 106 24.97 39.98 -7.22
N ALA A 107 25.78 39.05 -7.72
CA ALA A 107 26.85 39.33 -8.69
C ALA A 107 26.32 39.39 -10.13
N ALA A 108 25.16 40.01 -10.34
CA ALA A 108 24.50 40.17 -11.64
C ALA A 108 23.65 41.46 -11.66
N SER A 109 23.44 42.01 -12.85
CA SER A 109 22.54 43.13 -13.06
C SER A 109 21.06 42.71 -12.88
N PRO A 110 20.15 43.67 -12.60
CA PRO A 110 18.72 43.35 -12.50
C PRO A 110 18.14 42.72 -13.77
N ALA A 111 18.63 43.11 -14.95
CA ALA A 111 18.19 42.53 -16.22
C ALA A 111 18.60 41.06 -16.36
N GLU A 112 19.83 40.71 -15.95
CA GLU A 112 20.31 39.31 -15.94
C GLU A 112 19.52 38.45 -14.95
N LEU A 113 19.15 39.00 -13.79
CA LEU A 113 18.33 38.30 -12.79
C LEU A 113 16.89 38.06 -13.27
N VAL A 114 16.28 39.07 -13.89
CA VAL A 114 14.97 38.93 -14.57
C VAL A 114 15.04 37.85 -15.66
N GLN A 115 16.09 37.87 -16.49
CA GLN A 115 16.27 36.85 -17.52
C GLN A 115 16.45 35.46 -16.91
N ALA A 116 17.25 35.32 -15.85
CA ALA A 116 17.45 34.03 -15.17
C ALA A 116 16.14 33.45 -14.63
N GLU A 117 15.24 34.29 -14.12
CA GLU A 117 13.90 33.87 -13.68
C GLU A 117 12.99 33.46 -14.85
N VAL A 118 13.04 34.17 -15.99
CA VAL A 118 12.31 33.76 -17.20
C VAL A 118 12.84 32.44 -17.76
N GLU A 119 14.16 32.24 -17.77
CA GLU A 119 14.77 30.99 -18.25
C GLU A 119 14.42 29.79 -17.36
N ILE A 120 14.40 29.97 -16.04
CA ILE A 120 13.98 28.88 -15.16
C ILE A 120 12.48 28.60 -15.28
N GLU A 121 11.63 29.63 -15.43
CA GLU A 121 10.22 29.45 -15.74
C GLU A 121 10.04 28.62 -17.02
N ARG A 122 10.76 28.95 -18.09
CA ARG A 122 10.71 28.16 -19.35
C ARG A 122 11.20 26.73 -19.14
N ALA A 123 12.25 26.52 -18.36
CA ALA A 123 12.80 25.19 -18.12
C ALA A 123 11.84 24.27 -17.35
N PHE A 124 11.00 24.82 -16.47
CA PHE A 124 10.11 24.03 -15.61
C PHE A 124 8.66 24.01 -16.07
N THR A 125 8.25 24.97 -16.90
CA THR A 125 6.92 24.97 -17.52
C THR A 125 6.84 23.99 -18.68
N VAL A 126 5.73 23.26 -18.73
CA VAL A 126 5.43 22.22 -19.71
C VAL A 126 4.03 22.49 -20.28
N PRO A 127 3.82 22.41 -21.61
CA PRO A 127 2.50 22.48 -22.20
C PRO A 127 1.57 21.38 -21.70
N ASP A 128 0.35 21.71 -21.33
CA ASP A 128 -0.69 20.72 -21.10
C ASP A 128 -1.14 20.15 -22.46
N LEU A 129 -0.88 18.87 -22.68
CA LEU A 129 -1.14 18.23 -23.97
C LEU A 129 -2.65 18.12 -24.32
N ASP A 130 -3.55 18.14 -23.32
CA ASP A 130 -5.01 18.14 -23.61
C ASP A 130 -5.46 19.54 -24.04
N ILE A 131 -4.89 20.59 -23.45
CA ILE A 131 -5.12 21.98 -23.87
C ILE A 131 -4.47 22.26 -25.23
N ALA A 132 -3.28 21.69 -25.51
CA ALA A 132 -2.64 21.77 -26.81
C ALA A 132 -3.53 21.17 -27.92
N ASP A 133 -4.16 20.02 -27.66
CA ASP A 133 -5.14 19.40 -28.59
C ASP A 133 -6.35 20.33 -28.83
N LEU A 134 -6.85 21.02 -27.79
CA LEU A 134 -7.94 21.99 -27.91
C LEU A 134 -7.53 23.24 -28.72
N ILE A 135 -6.31 23.74 -28.51
CA ILE A 135 -5.72 24.87 -29.26
C ILE A 135 -5.61 24.50 -30.74
N ASP A 136 -5.10 23.32 -31.06
CA ASP A 136 -4.98 22.85 -32.44
C ASP A 136 -6.35 22.65 -33.09
N LEU A 137 -7.33 22.13 -32.35
CA LEU A 137 -8.72 22.05 -32.82
C LEU A 137 -9.31 23.43 -33.13
N ALA A 138 -9.10 24.42 -32.27
CA ALA A 138 -9.57 25.79 -32.48
C ALA A 138 -8.91 26.43 -33.72
N HIS A 139 -7.59 26.26 -33.86
CA HIS A 139 -6.84 26.76 -35.00
C HIS A 139 -7.35 26.14 -36.32
N ARG A 140 -7.48 24.82 -36.40
CA ARG A 140 -8.02 24.11 -37.59
C ARG A 140 -9.48 24.46 -37.88
N SER A 141 -10.26 24.72 -36.84
CA SER A 141 -11.65 25.15 -36.97
C SER A 141 -11.80 26.63 -37.30
N GLY A 142 -10.71 27.40 -37.39
CA GLY A 142 -10.75 28.84 -37.67
C GLY A 142 -11.40 29.66 -36.57
N VAL A 143 -11.41 29.16 -35.32
CA VAL A 143 -11.87 29.88 -34.15
C VAL A 143 -10.69 30.68 -33.60
N PRO A 144 -10.75 32.03 -33.55
CA PRO A 144 -9.70 32.86 -32.97
C PRO A 144 -9.42 32.51 -31.51
N ILE A 145 -8.14 32.61 -31.14
CA ILE A 145 -7.66 32.31 -29.79
C ILE A 145 -7.20 33.61 -29.11
N ALA A 146 -7.60 33.79 -27.86
CA ALA A 146 -7.14 34.84 -26.97
C ALA A 146 -6.52 34.23 -25.70
N LEU A 147 -5.48 34.87 -25.16
CA LEU A 147 -4.87 34.52 -23.89
C LEU A 147 -5.26 35.59 -22.88
N VAL A 148 -5.79 35.19 -21.73
CA VAL A 148 -6.18 36.11 -20.65
C VAL A 148 -5.52 35.61 -19.39
N SER A 149 -4.55 36.34 -18.84
CA SER A 149 -3.80 35.87 -17.67
C SER A 149 -3.41 37.01 -16.73
N ASP A 150 -3.54 36.74 -15.43
CA ASP A 150 -3.08 37.64 -14.38
C ASP A 150 -1.59 37.36 -14.12
N THR A 151 -0.70 38.14 -14.75
CA THR A 151 0.73 37.84 -14.77
C THR A 151 1.63 39.07 -14.78
N TYR A 152 2.78 38.94 -14.10
CA TYR A 152 3.86 39.93 -14.10
C TYR A 152 4.81 39.82 -15.29
N PHE A 153 4.63 38.84 -16.19
CA PHE A 153 5.45 38.68 -17.38
C PHE A 153 5.09 39.71 -18.48
N THR A 154 6.12 40.23 -19.16
CA THR A 154 5.92 41.08 -20.34
C THR A 154 5.35 40.27 -21.51
N GLU A 155 4.87 40.94 -22.56
CA GLU A 155 4.35 40.25 -23.75
C GLU A 155 5.47 39.44 -24.44
N GLU A 156 6.68 40.00 -24.48
CA GLU A 156 7.86 39.34 -25.03
C GLU A 156 8.26 38.11 -24.20
N GLN A 157 8.22 38.22 -22.87
CA GLN A 157 8.51 37.11 -21.97
C GLN A 157 7.47 36.00 -22.10
N LEU A 158 6.18 36.36 -22.16
CA LEU A 158 5.10 35.38 -22.31
C LEU A 158 5.16 34.68 -23.67
N ALA A 159 5.43 35.44 -24.74
CA ALA A 159 5.66 34.88 -26.07
C ALA A 159 6.86 33.92 -26.05
N TYR A 160 7.94 34.25 -25.34
CA TYR A 160 9.07 33.34 -25.15
C TYR A 160 8.68 32.08 -24.36
N LEU A 161 7.87 32.16 -23.31
CA LEU A 161 7.43 30.97 -22.55
C LEU A 161 6.52 30.04 -23.37
N LEU A 162 5.67 30.63 -24.21
CA LEU A 162 4.68 29.92 -25.03
C LEU A 162 5.19 29.46 -26.40
N ASP A 163 6.38 29.91 -26.83
CA ASP A 163 7.03 29.41 -28.04
C ASP A 163 7.48 27.96 -27.83
N ARG A 164 6.56 27.03 -28.12
CA ARG A 164 6.65 25.59 -27.86
C ARG A 164 6.24 24.81 -29.10
N PRO A 165 6.94 23.70 -29.43
CA PRO A 165 6.56 22.84 -30.55
C PRO A 165 5.11 22.33 -30.49
N GLU A 166 4.58 22.14 -29.30
CA GLU A 166 3.23 21.63 -29.02
C GLU A 166 2.13 22.69 -29.17
N LEU A 167 2.50 23.99 -29.23
CA LEU A 167 1.55 25.11 -29.23
C LEU A 167 1.60 25.98 -30.50
N PRO A 168 1.71 25.41 -31.72
CA PRO A 168 1.84 26.22 -32.94
C PRO A 168 0.59 27.08 -33.21
N GLY A 169 -0.58 26.63 -32.74
CA GLY A 169 -1.86 27.33 -32.88
C GLY A 169 -1.94 28.65 -32.09
N LEU A 170 -1.03 28.90 -31.14
CA LEU A 170 -0.97 30.17 -30.40
C LEU A 170 -0.26 31.29 -31.16
N ARG A 171 0.36 31.02 -32.31
CA ARG A 171 1.01 32.05 -33.13
C ARG A 171 -0.02 33.09 -33.59
N GLY A 172 0.15 34.33 -33.13
CA GLY A 172 -0.77 35.42 -33.41
C GLY A 172 -2.03 35.46 -32.53
N ALA A 173 -2.08 34.65 -31.46
CA ALA A 173 -3.10 34.79 -30.43
C ALA A 173 -3.02 36.18 -29.79
N ARG A 174 -4.18 36.76 -29.49
CA ARG A 174 -4.25 38.06 -28.81
C ARG A 174 -4.01 37.86 -27.32
N VAL A 175 -3.14 38.66 -26.73
CA VAL A 175 -2.75 38.53 -25.32
C VAL A 175 -3.33 39.68 -24.50
N PHE A 176 -4.07 39.33 -23.46
CA PHE A 176 -4.63 40.25 -22.47
C PHE A 176 -3.98 39.93 -21.11
N ARG A 177 -3.26 40.90 -20.56
CA ARG A 177 -2.53 40.76 -19.30
C ARG A 177 -3.04 41.79 -18.33
N SER A 178 -3.26 41.38 -17.10
CA SER A 178 -3.66 42.30 -16.03
C SER A 178 -2.70 43.47 -15.88
N HIS A 179 -1.39 43.22 -15.95
CA HIS A 179 -0.35 44.26 -15.91
C HIS A 179 -0.47 45.36 -16.96
N GLN A 180 -0.95 45.02 -18.16
CA GLN A 180 -1.10 46.01 -19.24
C GLN A 180 -2.30 46.95 -19.01
N HIS A 181 -3.30 46.49 -18.24
CA HIS A 181 -4.58 47.17 -18.08
C HIS A 181 -4.85 47.68 -16.65
N GLY A 182 -4.03 47.26 -15.67
CA GLY A 182 -4.16 47.67 -14.28
C GLY A 182 -5.31 47.00 -13.52
N LEU A 183 -5.98 46.03 -14.14
CA LEU A 183 -7.12 45.29 -13.60
C LEU A 183 -6.85 43.79 -13.76
N ASP A 184 -7.07 43.03 -12.70
CA ASP A 184 -7.06 41.56 -12.75
C ASP A 184 -8.40 41.03 -13.30
N LYS A 185 -8.45 39.72 -13.60
CA LYS A 185 -9.67 39.06 -14.08
C LYS A 185 -10.87 39.24 -13.14
N ALA A 186 -10.62 39.21 -11.84
CA ALA A 186 -11.69 39.30 -10.84
C ALA A 186 -12.22 40.73 -10.64
N SER A 187 -11.51 41.75 -11.12
CA SER A 187 -11.79 43.17 -10.84
C SER A 187 -12.08 44.05 -12.08
N GLY A 188 -12.00 43.51 -13.30
CA GLY A 188 -12.51 44.21 -14.49
C GLY A 188 -11.77 43.98 -15.82
N LEU A 189 -10.86 42.99 -15.90
CA LEU A 189 -10.16 42.68 -17.16
C LEU A 189 -11.12 42.14 -18.25
N TRP A 190 -12.20 41.45 -17.86
CA TRP A 190 -13.13 40.81 -18.79
C TRP A 190 -13.90 41.80 -19.67
N GLU A 191 -14.27 42.96 -19.15
CA GLU A 191 -14.92 44.03 -19.94
C GLU A 191 -13.99 44.55 -21.04
N ILE A 192 -12.70 44.70 -20.74
CA ILE A 192 -11.68 45.12 -21.70
C ILE A 192 -11.50 44.04 -22.78
N VAL A 193 -11.45 42.77 -22.38
CA VAL A 193 -11.34 41.63 -23.29
C VAL A 193 -12.51 41.63 -24.28
N LEU A 194 -13.74 41.77 -23.81
CA LEU A 194 -14.95 41.77 -24.66
C LEU A 194 -14.99 42.96 -25.62
N ASP A 195 -14.70 44.17 -25.14
CA ASP A 195 -14.67 45.39 -25.96
C ASP A 195 -13.63 45.28 -27.08
N GLN A 196 -12.42 44.88 -26.72
CA GLN A 196 -11.33 44.78 -27.67
C GLN A 196 -11.48 43.61 -28.66
N LEU A 197 -12.11 42.50 -28.26
CA LEU A 197 -12.44 41.38 -29.16
C LEU A 197 -13.68 41.66 -30.02
N GLY A 198 -14.52 42.62 -29.63
CA GLY A 198 -15.74 42.98 -30.34
C GLY A 198 -16.79 41.88 -30.36
N CYS A 199 -16.84 41.04 -29.31
CA CYS A 199 -17.78 39.93 -29.20
C CYS A 199 -18.73 40.07 -28.01
N ARG A 200 -19.95 39.53 -28.12
CA ARG A 200 -20.86 39.41 -26.97
C ARG A 200 -20.35 38.35 -25.99
N PRO A 201 -20.64 38.47 -24.68
CA PRO A 201 -20.20 37.50 -23.68
C PRO A 201 -20.49 36.04 -24.06
N GLU A 202 -21.69 35.76 -24.55
CA GLU A 202 -22.11 34.38 -24.85
C GLU A 202 -21.41 33.78 -26.10
N GLN A 203 -20.64 34.60 -26.83
CA GLN A 203 -19.82 34.18 -27.97
C GLN A 203 -18.40 33.80 -27.56
N LEU A 204 -17.96 34.21 -26.36
CA LEU A 204 -16.66 33.86 -25.80
C LEU A 204 -16.78 32.56 -25.00
N LEU A 205 -15.89 31.61 -25.26
CA LEU A 205 -15.67 30.46 -24.40
C LEU A 205 -14.33 30.62 -23.69
N HIS A 206 -14.33 30.65 -22.36
CA HIS A 206 -13.13 30.69 -21.56
C HIS A 206 -12.83 29.34 -20.89
N VAL A 207 -11.55 28.94 -20.88
CA VAL A 207 -11.05 27.80 -20.10
C VAL A 207 -9.90 28.29 -19.21
N GLY A 208 -9.99 28.03 -17.91
CA GLY A 208 -8.98 28.41 -16.91
C GLY A 208 -9.15 27.63 -15.60
N ASP A 209 -8.14 27.65 -14.74
CA ASP A 209 -8.06 26.83 -13.52
C ASP A 209 -8.60 27.51 -12.26
N ASN A 210 -8.69 28.84 -12.25
CA ASN A 210 -9.13 29.56 -11.06
C ASN A 210 -10.67 29.60 -10.97
N PRO A 211 -11.28 29.06 -9.89
CA PRO A 211 -12.74 29.01 -9.78
C PRO A 211 -13.40 30.40 -9.78
N VAL A 212 -12.73 31.41 -9.24
CA VAL A 212 -13.30 32.77 -9.19
C VAL A 212 -12.96 33.56 -10.45
N ALA A 213 -11.68 33.68 -10.77
CA ALA A 213 -11.17 34.54 -11.83
C ALA A 213 -11.49 34.03 -13.25
N ASP A 214 -11.59 32.70 -13.43
CA ASP A 214 -11.79 32.07 -14.74
C ASP A 214 -13.18 31.42 -14.91
N HIS A 215 -13.94 31.24 -13.83
CA HIS A 215 -15.24 30.59 -13.89
C HIS A 215 -16.40 31.45 -13.37
N GLU A 216 -16.38 31.87 -12.11
CA GLU A 216 -17.47 32.64 -11.50
C GLU A 216 -17.62 34.04 -12.10
N VAL A 217 -16.59 34.89 -12.03
CA VAL A 217 -16.63 36.29 -12.51
C VAL A 217 -16.96 36.39 -14.01
N PRO A 218 -16.26 35.70 -14.93
CA PRO A 218 -16.64 35.73 -16.33
C PRO A 218 -18.04 35.13 -16.56
N GLY A 219 -18.43 34.11 -15.80
CA GLY A 219 -19.77 33.51 -15.86
C GLY A 219 -20.88 34.51 -15.51
N GLU A 220 -20.68 35.37 -14.52
CA GLU A 220 -21.61 36.45 -14.15
C GLU A 220 -21.80 37.49 -15.26
N LEU A 221 -20.79 37.69 -16.11
CA LEU A 221 -20.85 38.55 -17.29
C LEU A 221 -21.52 37.89 -18.49
N GLY A 222 -21.90 36.60 -18.40
CA GLY A 222 -22.51 35.83 -19.49
C GLY A 222 -21.50 35.11 -20.40
N ILE A 223 -20.21 35.12 -20.06
CA ILE A 223 -19.19 34.34 -20.76
C ILE A 223 -19.43 32.86 -20.51
N ARG A 224 -19.24 32.02 -21.53
CA ARG A 224 -19.29 30.56 -21.35
C ARG A 224 -17.96 30.12 -20.77
N THR A 225 -17.98 29.40 -19.66
CA THR A 225 -16.76 29.01 -18.95
C THR A 225 -16.63 27.50 -18.80
N VAL A 226 -15.39 27.01 -18.77
CA VAL A 226 -15.01 25.66 -18.38
C VAL A 226 -13.92 25.78 -17.33
N HIS A 227 -14.24 25.40 -16.10
CA HIS A 227 -13.27 25.36 -15.01
C HIS A 227 -12.38 24.13 -15.17
N TYR A 228 -11.09 24.35 -15.42
CA TYR A 228 -10.08 23.32 -15.62
C TYR A 228 -9.34 23.06 -14.30
N GLU A 229 -9.99 22.30 -13.41
CA GLU A 229 -9.45 22.00 -12.10
C GLU A 229 -8.19 21.11 -12.18
N ARG A 230 -7.11 21.53 -11.52
CA ARG A 230 -5.85 20.78 -11.47
C ARG A 230 -5.92 19.57 -10.56
N GLY A 231 -6.60 19.65 -9.43
CA GLY A 231 -6.71 18.59 -8.44
C GLY A 231 -7.93 18.79 -7.55
N ASP A 232 -8.48 17.69 -7.06
CA ASP A 232 -9.65 17.68 -6.17
C ASP A 232 -9.24 17.58 -4.68
N GLU A 233 -10.20 17.74 -3.78
CA GLU A 233 -9.99 17.62 -2.32
C GLU A 233 -9.34 16.28 -1.94
N THR A 234 -9.73 15.19 -2.60
CA THR A 234 -9.17 13.86 -2.35
C THR A 234 -7.68 13.78 -2.73
N PHE A 235 -7.24 14.49 -3.77
CA PHE A 235 -5.81 14.57 -4.10
C PHE A 235 -5.04 15.41 -3.08
N THR A 236 -5.63 16.48 -2.55
CA THR A 236 -5.05 17.25 -1.44
C THR A 236 -4.82 16.38 -0.20
N GLU A 237 -5.76 15.49 0.15
CA GLU A 237 -5.58 14.52 1.24
C GLU A 237 -4.43 13.53 0.98
N ILE A 238 -4.23 13.13 -0.28
CA ILE A 238 -3.11 12.28 -0.69
C ILE A 238 -1.78 13.02 -0.50
N LEU A 239 -1.70 14.30 -0.88
CA LEU A 239 -0.50 15.12 -0.72
C LEU A 239 -0.18 15.40 0.76
N ASP A 240 -1.19 15.70 1.58
CA ASP A 240 -1.04 15.85 3.04
C ASP A 240 -0.49 14.57 3.68
N ARG A 241 -1.06 13.40 3.31
CA ARG A 241 -0.55 12.09 3.73
C ARG A 241 0.91 11.87 3.33
N GLU A 242 1.32 12.37 2.18
CA GLU A 242 2.70 12.30 1.68
C GLU A 242 3.61 13.36 2.28
N ARG A 243 3.05 14.29 3.07
CA ARG A 243 3.71 15.49 3.61
C ARG A 243 4.28 16.39 2.51
N GLU A 244 3.66 16.40 1.35
CA GLU A 244 3.99 17.36 0.31
C GLU A 244 3.45 18.73 0.73
N PRO A 245 4.30 19.77 0.79
CA PRO A 245 3.81 21.10 1.13
C PRO A 245 3.00 21.67 -0.02
N ILE A 246 1.78 22.09 0.28
CA ILE A 246 0.78 22.52 -0.71
C ILE A 246 0.49 24.02 -0.60
N ASP A 247 0.57 24.59 0.62
CA ASP A 247 0.25 26.00 0.83
C ASP A 247 1.44 26.90 0.47
N ILE A 248 1.17 28.13 0.06
CA ILE A 248 2.23 29.10 -0.29
C ILE A 248 3.16 29.40 0.90
N ASP A 249 2.62 29.40 2.11
CA ASP A 249 3.36 29.70 3.34
C ASP A 249 3.98 28.45 3.99
N ASP A 250 3.69 27.25 3.47
CA ASP A 250 4.35 26.02 3.94
C ASP A 250 5.87 26.08 3.69
N PRO A 251 6.67 25.41 4.53
CA PRO A 251 8.10 25.24 4.30
C PRO A 251 8.41 24.72 2.89
N LEU A 252 9.63 24.97 2.42
CA LEU A 252 10.11 24.36 1.18
C LEU A 252 10.10 22.83 1.33
N GLY A 253 9.54 22.13 0.34
CA GLY A 253 9.49 20.68 0.35
C GLY A 253 10.88 20.06 0.42
N GLU A 254 10.98 18.96 1.15
CA GLU A 254 12.20 18.17 1.18
C GLU A 254 12.39 17.48 -0.17
N HIS A 255 13.62 17.43 -0.68
CA HIS A 255 13.99 16.63 -1.86
C HIS A 255 13.39 17.05 -3.22
N LEU A 256 13.30 18.35 -3.52
CA LEU A 256 13.14 18.79 -4.91
C LEU A 256 14.46 18.64 -5.67
N ASP A 257 14.40 18.01 -6.84
CA ASP A 257 15.54 17.90 -7.72
C ASP A 257 15.88 19.30 -8.31
N PRO A 258 17.14 19.76 -8.23
CA PRO A 258 17.51 21.09 -8.72
C PRO A 258 17.31 21.32 -10.22
N GLU A 259 17.22 20.25 -11.02
CA GLU A 259 17.12 20.29 -12.48
C GLU A 259 15.74 19.83 -12.98
N GLN A 260 15.10 18.93 -12.24
CA GLN A 260 13.84 18.28 -12.64
C GLN A 260 12.67 18.57 -11.71
N GLY A 261 12.90 19.19 -10.55
CA GLY A 261 11.88 19.57 -9.58
C GLY A 261 11.26 18.34 -8.92
N ASP A 262 9.95 18.14 -9.11
CA ASP A 262 9.28 16.91 -8.69
C ASP A 262 9.08 15.92 -9.85
N PHE A 263 9.80 16.11 -10.96
CA PHE A 263 9.70 15.32 -12.19
C PHE A 263 8.33 15.45 -12.89
N GLY A 264 7.47 16.35 -12.42
CA GLY A 264 6.07 16.50 -12.86
C GLY A 264 5.11 15.50 -12.22
N LEU A 265 5.54 14.76 -11.20
CA LEU A 265 4.73 13.74 -10.54
C LEU A 265 3.46 14.32 -9.94
N THR A 266 3.52 15.47 -9.27
CA THR A 266 2.34 16.07 -8.61
C THR A 266 1.28 16.44 -9.64
N SER A 267 1.65 17.23 -10.66
CA SER A 267 0.70 17.73 -11.65
C SER A 267 0.12 16.61 -12.52
N LEU A 268 0.91 15.60 -12.90
CA LEU A 268 0.42 14.48 -13.72
C LEU A 268 -0.51 13.55 -12.93
N ARG A 269 -0.26 13.35 -11.63
CA ARG A 269 -1.17 12.61 -10.75
C ARG A 269 -2.49 13.36 -10.58
N ALA A 270 -2.43 14.66 -10.33
CA ALA A 270 -3.61 15.50 -10.20
C ALA A 270 -4.47 15.45 -11.49
N LYS A 271 -3.82 15.61 -12.65
CA LYS A 271 -4.44 15.52 -13.97
C LYS A 271 -5.10 14.17 -14.25
N ILE A 272 -4.42 13.05 -13.95
CA ILE A 272 -4.98 11.74 -14.27
C ILE A 272 -6.21 11.43 -13.42
N LEU A 273 -6.23 11.88 -12.17
CA LEU A 273 -7.34 11.64 -11.24
C LEU A 273 -8.67 12.24 -11.72
N GLN A 274 -8.62 13.33 -12.50
CA GLN A 274 -9.79 13.95 -13.13
C GLN A 274 -10.42 13.09 -14.25
N ARG A 275 -9.74 12.02 -14.70
CA ARG A 275 -10.28 11.07 -15.68
C ARG A 275 -11.05 9.91 -15.05
N ALA A 276 -11.16 9.86 -13.72
CA ALA A 276 -11.95 8.84 -13.04
C ALA A 276 -13.43 8.94 -13.45
N ASP A 277 -14.06 7.82 -13.79
CA ASP A 277 -15.49 7.81 -14.15
C ASP A 277 -16.36 8.17 -12.94
N PRO A 278 -17.07 9.32 -12.94
CA PRO A 278 -17.89 9.72 -11.82
C PRO A 278 -19.12 8.81 -11.63
N SER A 279 -19.53 8.07 -12.67
CA SER A 279 -20.67 7.15 -12.66
C SER A 279 -20.33 5.74 -12.18
N ALA A 280 -19.04 5.42 -12.03
CA ALA A 280 -18.59 4.14 -11.52
C ALA A 280 -18.98 3.94 -10.04
N LEU A 281 -19.10 2.67 -9.62
CA LEU A 281 -19.28 2.32 -8.21
C LEU A 281 -18.14 2.93 -7.37
N THR A 282 -18.46 3.40 -6.16
CA THR A 282 -17.47 4.04 -5.29
C THR A 282 -16.24 3.15 -5.08
N SER A 283 -16.40 1.84 -4.83
CA SER A 283 -15.25 0.95 -4.61
C SER A 283 -14.35 0.81 -5.84
N VAL A 284 -14.95 0.74 -7.04
CA VAL A 284 -14.24 0.70 -8.32
C VAL A 284 -13.50 2.01 -8.56
N ARG A 285 -14.14 3.16 -8.29
CA ARG A 285 -13.53 4.48 -8.43
C ARG A 285 -12.37 4.67 -7.45
N THR A 286 -12.53 4.29 -6.17
CA THR A 286 -11.46 4.34 -5.17
C THR A 286 -10.29 3.46 -5.57
N ALA A 287 -10.54 2.23 -6.04
CA ALA A 287 -9.48 1.33 -6.51
C ALA A 287 -8.74 1.89 -7.74
N TRP A 288 -9.48 2.44 -8.72
CA TRP A 288 -8.89 3.09 -9.89
C TRP A 288 -8.02 4.28 -9.52
N ARG A 289 -8.52 5.17 -8.65
CA ARG A 289 -7.78 6.35 -8.18
C ARG A 289 -6.54 5.95 -7.40
N PHE A 290 -6.61 4.92 -6.56
CA PHE A 290 -5.43 4.38 -5.87
C PHE A 290 -4.41 3.83 -6.86
N GLY A 291 -4.88 3.10 -7.88
CA GLY A 291 -4.06 2.64 -9.00
C GLY A 291 -3.36 3.78 -9.73
N ALA A 292 -4.07 4.86 -10.05
CA ALA A 292 -3.53 5.99 -10.80
C ALA A 292 -2.64 6.94 -9.97
N ALA A 293 -2.94 7.14 -8.69
CA ALA A 293 -2.23 8.08 -7.84
C ALA A 293 -1.08 7.45 -7.05
N VAL A 294 -1.14 6.16 -6.71
CA VAL A 294 -0.14 5.50 -5.86
C VAL A 294 0.69 4.52 -6.66
N PHE A 295 0.07 3.46 -7.21
CA PHE A 295 0.81 2.40 -7.89
C PHE A 295 1.30 2.80 -9.28
N GLY A 296 0.54 3.60 -10.02
CA GLY A 296 0.85 4.07 -11.37
C GLY A 296 2.22 4.75 -11.46
N PRO A 297 2.48 5.81 -10.68
CA PRO A 297 3.79 6.48 -10.65
C PRO A 297 4.93 5.54 -10.27
N VAL A 298 4.72 4.73 -9.24
CA VAL A 298 5.75 3.84 -8.69
C VAL A 298 6.13 2.74 -9.68
N LEU A 299 5.13 2.08 -10.27
CA LEU A 299 5.34 1.02 -11.25
C LEU A 299 5.80 1.55 -12.60
N THR A 300 5.46 2.80 -12.96
CA THR A 300 6.05 3.49 -14.12
C THR A 300 7.54 3.71 -13.91
N GLY A 301 7.95 4.21 -12.75
CA GLY A 301 9.37 4.37 -12.45
C GLY A 301 10.13 3.05 -12.36
N PHE A 302 9.50 2.01 -11.80
CA PHE A 302 10.07 0.67 -11.80
C PHE A 302 10.25 0.12 -13.21
N ALA A 303 9.24 0.27 -14.08
CA ALA A 303 9.29 -0.17 -15.46
C ALA A 303 10.38 0.57 -16.27
N GLU A 304 10.50 1.90 -16.09
CA GLU A 304 11.57 2.67 -16.72
C GLU A 304 12.95 2.20 -16.23
N TRP A 305 13.10 1.99 -14.92
CA TRP A 305 14.35 1.54 -14.33
C TRP A 305 14.78 0.17 -14.84
N VAL A 306 13.86 -0.79 -14.89
CA VAL A 306 14.13 -2.13 -15.42
C VAL A 306 14.51 -2.07 -16.91
N ALA A 307 13.73 -1.34 -17.72
CA ALA A 307 13.97 -1.24 -19.16
C ALA A 307 15.32 -0.56 -19.47
N GLN A 308 15.66 0.51 -18.75
CA GLN A 308 16.95 1.18 -18.87
C GLN A 308 18.11 0.24 -18.50
N ARG A 309 18.03 -0.43 -17.34
CA ARG A 309 19.08 -1.36 -16.88
C ARG A 309 19.32 -2.50 -17.87
N ALA A 310 18.26 -3.05 -18.42
CA ALA A 310 18.35 -4.10 -19.44
C ALA A 310 18.95 -3.59 -20.74
N HIS A 311 18.52 -2.39 -21.19
CA HIS A 311 19.06 -1.75 -22.39
C HIS A 311 20.57 -1.49 -22.28
N ASP A 312 21.01 -0.89 -21.17
CA ASP A 312 22.41 -0.55 -20.90
C ASP A 312 23.28 -1.81 -20.76
N ALA A 313 22.72 -2.87 -20.18
CA ALA A 313 23.39 -4.17 -20.04
C ALA A 313 23.40 -5.00 -21.33
N GLY A 314 22.68 -4.57 -22.38
CA GLY A 314 22.53 -5.32 -23.63
C GLY A 314 21.70 -6.60 -23.47
N ILE A 315 20.76 -6.63 -22.52
CA ILE A 315 19.83 -7.74 -22.27
C ILE A 315 18.55 -7.50 -23.09
N PRO A 316 18.32 -8.24 -24.19
CA PRO A 316 17.22 -7.94 -25.10
C PRO A 316 15.86 -8.43 -24.60
N VAL A 317 15.84 -9.46 -23.74
CA VAL A 317 14.61 -10.09 -23.27
C VAL A 317 14.59 -10.18 -21.75
N LEU A 318 13.49 -9.73 -21.16
CA LEU A 318 13.20 -9.81 -19.73
C LEU A 318 12.02 -10.76 -19.48
N TRP A 319 12.08 -11.53 -18.39
CA TRP A 319 11.09 -12.54 -18.07
C TRP A 319 10.34 -12.17 -16.79
N CYS A 320 9.04 -11.90 -16.91
CA CYS A 320 8.17 -11.58 -15.79
C CYS A 320 7.39 -12.84 -15.37
N PRO A 321 7.64 -13.42 -14.18
CA PRO A 321 6.89 -14.59 -13.70
C PRO A 321 5.37 -14.36 -13.73
N MET A 322 4.62 -15.33 -14.26
CA MET A 322 3.17 -15.31 -14.34
C MET A 322 2.53 -15.27 -12.94
N ARG A 323 1.30 -14.76 -12.91
CA ARG A 323 0.61 -14.11 -11.78
C ARG A 323 0.86 -12.60 -11.80
N GLU A 324 2.07 -12.08 -11.62
CA GLU A 324 2.34 -10.63 -11.72
C GLU A 324 2.78 -10.20 -13.13
N GLY A 325 3.20 -11.17 -13.96
CA GLY A 325 3.97 -10.92 -15.17
C GLY A 325 3.24 -10.24 -16.34
N THR A 326 1.91 -10.38 -16.44
CA THR A 326 1.12 -9.78 -17.54
C THR A 326 1.18 -8.26 -17.47
N LEU A 327 0.87 -7.67 -16.31
CA LEU A 327 0.93 -6.22 -16.13
C LEU A 327 2.38 -5.72 -16.17
N LEU A 328 3.30 -6.37 -15.45
CA LEU A 328 4.70 -5.93 -15.41
C LEU A 328 5.36 -5.92 -16.80
N SER A 329 5.14 -6.96 -17.60
CA SER A 329 5.68 -6.99 -18.98
C SER A 329 5.09 -5.90 -19.85
N ALA A 330 3.78 -5.62 -19.74
CA ALA A 330 3.16 -4.51 -20.45
C ALA A 330 3.78 -3.16 -20.05
N LEU A 331 3.94 -2.90 -18.75
CA LEU A 331 4.54 -1.65 -18.26
C LEU A 331 5.98 -1.47 -18.74
N VAL A 332 6.81 -2.51 -18.67
CA VAL A 332 8.20 -2.47 -19.14
C VAL A 332 8.27 -2.25 -20.65
N ASN A 333 7.43 -2.93 -21.43
CA ASN A 333 7.36 -2.75 -22.89
C ASN A 333 6.90 -1.33 -23.27
N ASN A 334 5.91 -0.78 -22.57
CA ASN A 334 5.43 0.58 -22.80
C ASN A 334 6.55 1.61 -22.53
N ALA A 335 7.30 1.44 -21.44
CA ALA A 335 8.44 2.31 -21.11
C ALA A 335 9.58 2.16 -22.13
N ALA A 336 9.92 0.94 -22.53
CA ALA A 336 10.94 0.69 -23.55
C ALA A 336 10.56 1.32 -24.90
N GLN A 337 9.28 1.20 -25.31
CA GLN A 337 8.77 1.78 -26.54
C GLN A 337 8.82 3.31 -26.51
N SER A 338 8.36 3.96 -25.43
CA SER A 338 8.33 5.42 -25.35
C SER A 338 9.73 6.05 -25.32
N ARG A 339 10.71 5.35 -24.74
CA ARG A 339 12.11 5.79 -24.64
C ARG A 339 13.00 5.32 -25.80
N GLY A 340 12.48 4.46 -26.68
CA GLY A 340 13.28 3.86 -27.76
C GLY A 340 14.33 2.85 -27.29
N TRP A 341 14.16 2.27 -26.10
CA TRP A 341 15.05 1.24 -25.58
C TRP A 341 14.80 -0.13 -26.23
N LYS A 342 15.88 -0.84 -26.50
CA LYS A 342 15.86 -2.13 -27.22
C LYS A 342 15.68 -3.31 -26.28
N VAL A 343 14.51 -3.41 -25.65
CA VAL A 343 14.18 -4.43 -24.65
C VAL A 343 12.76 -4.93 -24.89
N GLU A 344 12.54 -6.23 -24.73
CA GLU A 344 11.22 -6.86 -24.78
C GLU A 344 10.99 -7.65 -23.48
N ALA A 345 9.98 -7.28 -22.70
CA ALA A 345 9.54 -8.03 -21.54
C ALA A 345 8.44 -9.03 -21.91
N LYS A 346 8.56 -10.26 -21.41
CA LYS A 346 7.64 -11.37 -21.69
C LYS A 346 7.17 -12.04 -20.41
N PRO A 347 5.88 -12.41 -20.31
CA PRO A 347 5.42 -13.29 -19.25
C PRO A 347 6.06 -14.69 -19.37
N ILE A 348 6.34 -15.34 -18.24
CA ILE A 348 6.83 -16.72 -18.18
C ILE A 348 6.18 -17.52 -17.06
N TRP A 349 5.84 -18.79 -17.27
CA TRP A 349 5.23 -19.59 -16.21
C TRP A 349 6.28 -20.01 -15.19
N LEU A 350 6.39 -19.25 -14.11
CA LEU A 350 7.26 -19.52 -12.98
C LEU A 350 6.50 -19.23 -11.69
N SER A 351 6.57 -20.16 -10.73
CA SER A 351 6.02 -19.95 -9.40
C SER A 351 6.96 -20.43 -8.32
N ARG A 352 6.85 -19.83 -7.13
CA ARG A 352 7.56 -20.31 -5.93
C ARG A 352 7.25 -21.78 -5.64
N HIS A 353 6.00 -22.19 -5.88
CA HIS A 353 5.54 -23.56 -5.66
C HIS A 353 6.32 -24.55 -6.55
N VAL A 354 6.25 -24.38 -7.87
CA VAL A 354 6.86 -25.32 -8.82
C VAL A 354 8.38 -25.32 -8.72
N THR A 355 9.00 -24.14 -8.64
CA THR A 355 10.47 -24.03 -8.52
C THR A 355 11.01 -24.69 -7.26
N SER A 356 10.32 -24.57 -6.12
CA SER A 356 10.74 -25.21 -4.87
C SER A 356 10.69 -26.74 -4.94
N ILE A 357 9.73 -27.33 -5.67
CA ILE A 357 9.63 -28.79 -5.85
C ILE A 357 10.73 -29.26 -6.80
N ALA A 358 10.93 -28.56 -7.92
CA ALA A 358 11.96 -28.91 -8.91
C ALA A 358 13.40 -28.79 -8.35
N ALA A 359 13.61 -27.89 -7.39
CA ALA A 359 14.89 -27.67 -6.72
C ALA A 359 15.16 -28.65 -5.56
N LEU A 360 14.13 -29.36 -5.06
CA LEU A 360 14.24 -30.24 -3.90
C LEU A 360 15.31 -31.32 -4.13
N ASP A 361 16.10 -31.61 -3.10
CA ASP A 361 16.99 -32.78 -3.06
C ASP A 361 16.42 -33.80 -2.05
N PRO A 362 15.78 -34.90 -2.52
CA PRO A 362 15.22 -35.92 -1.64
C PRO A 362 16.25 -36.69 -0.80
N ALA A 363 17.54 -36.59 -1.12
CA ALA A 363 18.61 -37.22 -0.35
C ALA A 363 19.04 -36.37 0.86
N ASP A 364 18.73 -35.07 0.85
CA ASP A 364 19.04 -34.11 1.90
C ASP A 364 17.84 -33.89 2.84
N LEU A 365 17.96 -34.40 4.07
CA LEU A 365 16.91 -34.27 5.09
C LEU A 365 16.65 -32.82 5.50
N ASP A 366 17.66 -31.95 5.49
CA ASP A 366 17.51 -30.56 5.87
C ASP A 366 16.79 -29.77 4.76
N SER A 367 17.07 -30.10 3.50
CA SER A 367 16.33 -29.60 2.33
C SER A 367 14.85 -29.99 2.39
N LEU A 368 14.55 -31.27 2.67
CA LEU A 368 13.18 -31.76 2.82
C LEU A 368 12.47 -31.12 4.01
N ARG A 369 13.13 -31.02 5.17
CA ARG A 369 12.57 -30.38 6.37
C ARG A 369 12.23 -28.92 6.09
N THR A 370 13.13 -28.19 5.43
CA THR A 370 12.89 -26.79 5.03
C THR A 370 11.70 -26.67 4.06
N PHE A 371 11.61 -27.57 3.08
CA PHE A 371 10.51 -27.61 2.12
C PHE A 371 9.14 -27.85 2.79
N VAL A 372 9.08 -28.79 3.74
CA VAL A 372 7.86 -29.13 4.50
C VAL A 372 7.50 -27.99 5.46
N TRP A 373 8.49 -27.40 6.14
CA TRP A 373 8.29 -26.28 7.05
C TRP A 373 7.68 -25.05 6.37
N GLN A 374 8.11 -24.75 5.15
CA GLN A 374 7.55 -23.65 4.35
C GLN A 374 6.06 -23.85 4.00
N ARG A 375 5.50 -25.06 4.18
CA ARG A 375 4.11 -25.45 3.86
C ARG A 375 3.26 -25.65 5.10
N TYR A 376 3.55 -24.92 6.18
CA TYR A 376 2.95 -25.12 7.50
C TYR A 376 1.41 -25.01 7.60
N GLN A 377 0.74 -24.53 6.54
CA GLN A 377 -0.73 -24.47 6.47
C GLN A 377 -1.36 -25.67 5.75
N LEU A 378 -0.56 -26.48 5.07
CA LEU A 378 -1.05 -27.67 4.41
C LEU A 378 -1.29 -28.79 5.42
N THR A 379 -2.31 -29.60 5.17
CA THR A 379 -2.44 -30.90 5.82
C THR A 379 -1.41 -31.88 5.25
N VAL A 380 -1.11 -32.95 5.98
CA VAL A 380 -0.24 -34.02 5.47
C VAL A 380 -0.78 -34.58 4.15
N ARG A 381 -2.10 -34.73 4.00
CA ARG A 381 -2.75 -35.16 2.75
C ARG A 381 -2.46 -34.19 1.60
N GLN A 382 -2.57 -32.88 1.84
CA GLN A 382 -2.27 -31.87 0.85
C GLN A 382 -0.78 -31.88 0.47
N LEU A 383 0.13 -32.01 1.45
CA LEU A 383 1.56 -32.18 1.17
C LEU A 383 1.85 -33.43 0.32
N LEU A 384 1.25 -34.58 0.65
CA LEU A 384 1.41 -35.81 -0.14
C LEU A 384 0.91 -35.59 -1.58
N THR A 385 -0.21 -34.86 -1.75
CA THR A 385 -0.74 -34.49 -3.07
C THR A 385 0.27 -33.64 -3.85
N VAL A 386 0.86 -32.63 -3.22
CA VAL A 386 1.92 -31.79 -3.82
C VAL A 386 3.14 -32.61 -4.22
N LEU A 387 3.48 -33.66 -3.47
CA LEU A 387 4.58 -34.59 -3.78
C LEU A 387 4.19 -35.74 -4.71
N HIS A 388 2.96 -35.72 -5.25
CA HIS A 388 2.39 -36.77 -6.11
C HIS A 388 2.41 -38.17 -5.45
N LEU A 389 2.24 -38.19 -4.13
CA LEU A 389 2.11 -39.39 -3.31
C LEU A 389 0.66 -39.58 -2.89
N ARG A 390 0.22 -40.84 -2.84
CA ARG A 390 -1.07 -41.24 -2.31
C ARG A 390 -0.91 -41.62 -0.83
N PRO A 391 -1.94 -41.43 0.01
CA PRO A 391 -1.90 -41.89 1.40
C PRO A 391 -1.48 -43.35 1.57
N GLY A 392 -1.89 -44.24 0.66
CA GLY A 392 -1.52 -45.65 0.68
C GLY A 392 -0.03 -45.92 0.40
N ASP A 393 0.70 -44.93 -0.14
CA ASP A 393 2.14 -45.05 -0.37
C ASP A 393 2.94 -44.85 0.92
N VAL A 394 2.39 -44.12 1.89
CA VAL A 394 3.01 -43.83 3.18
C VAL A 394 2.05 -44.19 4.34
N PRO A 395 1.76 -45.48 4.58
CA PRO A 395 0.72 -45.91 5.53
C PRO A 395 0.94 -45.41 6.96
N VAL A 396 2.20 -45.20 7.36
CA VAL A 396 2.60 -44.68 8.68
C VAL A 396 1.99 -43.30 8.97
N LEU A 397 1.68 -42.52 7.93
CA LEU A 397 1.06 -41.20 8.06
C LEU A 397 -0.48 -41.23 8.04
N GLY A 398 -1.10 -42.42 8.02
CA GLY A 398 -2.56 -42.59 7.87
C GLY A 398 -3.39 -41.83 8.90
N GLU A 399 -2.96 -41.81 10.16
CA GLU A 399 -3.64 -41.08 11.25
C GLU A 399 -3.37 -39.56 11.22
N LEU A 400 -2.32 -39.13 10.50
CA LEU A 400 -1.92 -37.73 10.41
C LEU A 400 -2.42 -37.03 9.14
N LEU A 401 -3.12 -37.73 8.25
CA LEU A 401 -3.47 -37.21 6.91
C LEU A 401 -4.14 -35.84 6.95
N ASP A 402 -5.07 -35.63 7.88
CA ASP A 402 -5.83 -34.38 7.95
C ASP A 402 -5.18 -33.37 8.92
N THR A 403 -4.09 -33.74 9.59
CA THR A 403 -3.32 -32.87 10.50
C THR A 403 -2.55 -31.81 9.71
N VAL A 404 -2.63 -30.55 10.15
CA VAL A 404 -1.89 -29.41 9.60
C VAL A 404 -0.41 -29.47 9.99
N LEU A 405 0.49 -29.05 9.10
CA LEU A 405 1.94 -29.01 9.30
C LEU A 405 2.39 -27.84 10.19
N ASP A 406 1.76 -27.63 11.34
CA ASP A 406 1.93 -26.42 12.16
C ASP A 406 2.97 -26.55 13.30
N ASN A 407 3.55 -27.74 13.50
CA ASN A 407 4.47 -28.04 14.58
C ASN A 407 5.64 -28.95 14.16
N GLU A 408 6.77 -28.80 14.86
CA GLU A 408 8.02 -29.52 14.55
C GLU A 408 7.87 -31.04 14.64
N ARG A 409 7.10 -31.56 15.59
CA ARG A 409 6.94 -33.01 15.77
C ARG A 409 6.24 -33.65 14.57
N THR A 410 5.15 -33.03 14.08
CA THR A 410 4.46 -33.51 12.88
C THR A 410 5.38 -33.43 11.67
N ILE A 411 6.11 -32.31 11.50
CA ILE A 411 7.04 -32.12 10.39
C ILE A 411 8.15 -33.17 10.39
N ASP A 412 8.73 -33.45 11.55
CA ASP A 412 9.81 -34.43 11.70
C ASP A 412 9.32 -35.85 11.46
N THR A 413 8.13 -36.17 11.95
CA THR A 413 7.47 -37.46 11.69
C THR A 413 7.21 -37.65 10.20
N VAL A 414 6.71 -36.61 9.51
CA VAL A 414 6.47 -36.63 8.07
C VAL A 414 7.78 -36.77 7.29
N CYS A 415 8.82 -36.01 7.64
CA CYS A 415 10.12 -36.10 6.97
C CYS A 415 10.77 -37.48 7.15
N ALA A 416 10.70 -38.04 8.36
CA ALA A 416 11.19 -39.39 8.64
C ALA A 416 10.43 -40.44 7.83
N ALA A 417 9.09 -40.38 7.78
CA ALA A 417 8.27 -41.31 7.02
C ALA A 417 8.53 -41.24 5.51
N LEU A 418 8.67 -40.02 4.96
CA LEU A 418 8.98 -39.80 3.54
C LEU A 418 10.35 -40.37 3.12
N THR A 419 11.26 -40.53 4.08
CA THR A 419 12.64 -40.99 3.86
C THR A 419 12.94 -42.35 4.48
N GLU A 420 11.94 -43.04 5.02
CA GLU A 420 12.10 -44.30 5.76
C GLU A 420 12.57 -45.44 4.86
N THR A 421 12.03 -45.53 3.63
CA THR A 421 12.29 -46.65 2.71
C THR A 421 12.96 -46.19 1.42
N ALA A 422 13.80 -47.07 0.85
CA ALA A 422 14.40 -46.83 -0.47
C ALA A 422 13.34 -46.65 -1.57
N HIS A 423 12.20 -47.34 -1.46
CA HIS A 423 11.08 -47.18 -2.40
C HIS A 423 10.50 -45.76 -2.37
N LEU A 424 10.26 -45.19 -1.18
CA LEU A 424 9.72 -43.84 -1.05
C LEU A 424 10.72 -42.77 -1.51
N LYS A 425 12.00 -42.91 -1.15
CA LYS A 425 13.06 -42.03 -1.67
C LYS A 425 13.12 -42.04 -3.19
N ASN A 426 13.03 -43.22 -3.81
CA ASN A 426 13.01 -43.35 -5.27
C ASN A 426 11.77 -42.68 -5.87
N ARG A 427 10.58 -42.83 -5.26
CA ARG A 427 9.36 -42.17 -5.74
C ARG A 427 9.43 -40.65 -5.65
N LEU A 428 9.92 -40.10 -4.54
CA LEU A 428 10.16 -38.67 -4.39
C LEU A 428 11.15 -38.17 -5.43
N THR A 429 12.24 -38.92 -5.66
CA THR A 429 13.24 -38.61 -6.69
C THR A 429 12.62 -38.58 -8.08
N VAL A 430 11.73 -39.54 -8.40
CA VAL A 430 10.99 -39.56 -9.67
C VAL A 430 10.07 -38.34 -9.79
N THR A 431 9.27 -38.01 -8.75
CA THR A 431 8.40 -36.82 -8.76
C THR A 431 9.20 -35.55 -9.01
N VAL A 432 10.26 -35.33 -8.22
CA VAL A 432 11.11 -34.13 -8.31
C VAL A 432 11.76 -34.03 -9.70
N THR A 433 12.31 -35.14 -10.21
CA THR A 433 12.95 -35.16 -11.53
C THR A 433 11.95 -34.87 -12.65
N MET A 434 10.76 -35.48 -12.60
CA MET A 434 9.68 -35.20 -13.53
C MET A 434 9.27 -33.72 -13.50
N MET A 435 9.14 -33.15 -12.30
CA MET A 435 8.76 -31.75 -12.12
C MET A 435 9.81 -30.80 -12.68
N ARG A 436 11.09 -31.13 -12.45
CA ARG A 436 12.24 -30.42 -13.02
C ARG A 436 12.25 -30.48 -14.54
N ASP A 437 12.04 -31.66 -15.13
CA ASP A 437 12.02 -31.84 -16.58
C ASP A 437 10.89 -31.05 -17.25
N ARG A 438 9.71 -31.02 -16.63
CA ARG A 438 8.57 -30.24 -17.13
C ARG A 438 8.81 -28.74 -17.04
N LEU A 439 9.36 -28.25 -15.93
CA LEU A 439 9.77 -26.85 -15.79
C LEU A 439 10.82 -26.47 -16.85
N LEU A 440 11.86 -27.28 -17.05
CA LEU A 440 12.87 -27.03 -18.09
C LEU A 440 12.28 -27.07 -19.50
N ARG A 441 11.25 -27.89 -19.76
CA ARG A 441 10.54 -27.92 -21.04
C ARG A 441 9.78 -26.63 -21.30
N GLU A 442 9.10 -26.10 -20.28
CA GLU A 442 8.47 -24.78 -20.37
C GLU A 442 9.50 -23.69 -20.66
N LEU A 443 10.61 -23.65 -19.91
CA LEU A 443 11.63 -22.61 -20.07
C LEU A 443 12.25 -22.63 -21.49
N ARG A 444 12.48 -23.83 -22.03
CA ARG A 444 12.95 -24.00 -23.42
C ARG A 444 11.91 -23.57 -24.44
N ARG A 445 10.63 -23.90 -24.21
CA ARG A 445 9.51 -23.53 -25.10
C ARG A 445 9.30 -22.02 -25.12
N ALA A 446 9.39 -21.36 -23.96
CA ALA A 446 9.32 -19.90 -23.85
C ALA A 446 10.51 -19.21 -24.53
N GLY A 447 11.66 -19.88 -24.60
CA GLY A 447 12.92 -19.31 -25.12
C GLY A 447 13.79 -18.70 -24.02
N ALA A 448 13.49 -18.94 -22.75
CA ALA A 448 14.21 -18.36 -21.62
C ALA A 448 15.60 -18.96 -21.39
N LEU A 449 15.95 -20.04 -22.09
CA LEU A 449 17.26 -20.71 -22.01
C LEU A 449 18.11 -20.51 -23.28
N VAL A 450 17.75 -19.56 -24.15
CA VAL A 450 18.50 -19.27 -25.38
C VAL A 450 19.80 -18.53 -25.05
N ASP A 451 19.73 -17.56 -24.16
CA ASP A 451 20.86 -16.75 -23.74
C ASP A 451 21.50 -17.32 -22.46
N ARG A 452 22.77 -16.93 -22.20
CA ARG A 452 23.49 -17.33 -20.98
C ARG A 452 22.95 -16.68 -19.71
N GLU A 453 22.18 -15.61 -19.85
CA GLU A 453 21.56 -14.88 -18.74
C GLU A 453 20.04 -14.92 -18.88
N LEU A 454 19.36 -15.29 -17.79
CA LEU A 454 17.91 -15.25 -17.68
C LEU A 454 17.54 -14.14 -16.69
N ALA A 455 17.14 -12.98 -17.20
CA ALA A 455 16.80 -11.82 -16.39
C ALA A 455 15.32 -11.85 -15.99
N LEU A 456 15.06 -11.99 -14.68
CA LEU A 456 13.74 -11.98 -14.07
C LEU A 456 13.32 -10.57 -13.66
N VAL A 457 12.03 -10.25 -13.79
CA VAL A 457 11.42 -9.02 -13.30
C VAL A 457 10.24 -9.35 -12.41
N ASP A 458 10.24 -8.87 -11.17
CA ASP A 458 9.24 -9.20 -10.14
C ASP A 458 9.08 -8.03 -9.16
N VAL A 459 8.06 -8.03 -8.32
CA VAL A 459 7.84 -6.97 -7.32
C VAL A 459 8.76 -7.16 -6.10
N GLY A 460 8.98 -8.39 -5.62
CA GLY A 460 9.84 -8.61 -4.46
C GLY A 460 9.65 -9.97 -3.77
N TRP A 461 10.25 -10.24 -2.61
CA TRP A 461 11.24 -9.43 -1.87
C TRP A 461 12.55 -10.18 -1.65
N GLY A 462 12.48 -11.50 -1.46
CA GLY A 462 13.63 -12.33 -1.08
C GLY A 462 14.28 -13.11 -2.23
N GLY A 463 13.85 -12.92 -3.48
CA GLY A 463 14.37 -13.65 -4.65
C GLY A 463 14.21 -15.18 -4.58
N THR A 464 13.11 -15.67 -4.00
CA THR A 464 12.90 -17.13 -3.80
C THR A 464 12.88 -17.90 -5.11
N ILE A 465 12.14 -17.40 -6.11
CA ILE A 465 12.03 -18.03 -7.44
C ILE A 465 13.41 -18.07 -8.11
N GLN A 466 14.12 -16.94 -8.12
CA GLN A 466 15.48 -16.84 -8.68
C GLN A 466 16.43 -17.84 -8.01
N HIS A 467 16.42 -17.95 -6.68
CA HIS A 467 17.27 -18.87 -5.95
C HIS A 467 17.00 -20.33 -6.32
N TYR A 468 15.74 -20.78 -6.29
CA TYR A 468 15.38 -22.15 -6.65
C TYR A 468 15.62 -22.43 -8.14
N LEU A 469 15.38 -21.47 -9.02
CA LEU A 469 15.66 -21.60 -10.45
C LEU A 469 17.16 -21.83 -10.70
N ALA A 470 18.04 -21.09 -10.04
CA ALA A 470 19.49 -21.30 -10.15
C ALA A 470 19.91 -22.69 -9.68
N GLN A 471 19.28 -23.22 -8.61
CA GLN A 471 19.52 -24.60 -8.17
C GLN A 471 19.07 -25.62 -9.22
N VAL A 472 17.88 -25.44 -9.79
CA VAL A 472 17.34 -26.29 -10.86
C VAL A 472 18.28 -26.34 -12.06
N LEU A 473 18.72 -25.17 -12.56
CA LEU A 473 19.59 -25.07 -13.74
C LEU A 473 20.96 -25.73 -13.48
N ARG A 474 21.52 -25.54 -12.29
CA ARG A 474 22.78 -26.19 -11.89
C ARG A 474 22.67 -27.70 -11.83
N VAL A 475 21.62 -28.23 -11.19
CA VAL A 475 21.38 -29.69 -11.10
C VAL A 475 21.15 -30.30 -12.48
N ALA A 476 20.49 -29.57 -13.37
CA ALA A 476 20.24 -29.99 -14.76
C ALA A 476 21.42 -29.75 -15.71
N ASN A 477 22.54 -29.20 -15.22
CA ASN A 477 23.71 -28.85 -16.01
C ASN A 477 23.39 -27.94 -17.22
N VAL A 478 22.51 -26.95 -17.00
CA VAL A 478 22.15 -25.92 -17.98
C VAL A 478 23.01 -24.68 -17.74
N ASP A 479 23.78 -24.26 -18.75
CA ASP A 479 24.69 -23.10 -18.71
C ASP A 479 23.94 -21.77 -18.85
N VAL A 480 23.04 -21.50 -17.91
CA VAL A 480 22.23 -20.27 -17.82
C VAL A 480 22.25 -19.76 -16.39
N THR A 481 22.52 -18.46 -16.21
CA THR A 481 22.56 -17.81 -14.89
C THR A 481 21.36 -16.89 -14.71
N PRO A 482 20.53 -17.10 -13.67
CA PRO A 482 19.43 -16.19 -13.37
C PRO A 482 19.89 -14.88 -12.72
N THR A 483 19.47 -13.76 -13.30
CA THR A 483 19.57 -12.39 -12.75
C THR A 483 18.18 -11.90 -12.36
N GLY A 484 18.06 -11.03 -11.36
CA GLY A 484 16.75 -10.53 -10.92
C GLY A 484 16.71 -9.01 -10.71
N TYR A 485 15.66 -8.39 -11.24
CA TYR A 485 15.28 -6.99 -11.05
C TYR A 485 13.95 -6.93 -10.29
N TYR A 486 13.95 -6.25 -9.14
CA TYR A 486 12.82 -6.24 -8.22
C TYR A 486 12.35 -4.82 -7.90
N LEU A 487 11.04 -4.61 -7.69
CA LEU A 487 10.57 -3.31 -7.19
C LEU A 487 11.26 -2.98 -5.87
N ALA A 488 11.36 -3.96 -4.97
CA ALA A 488 12.30 -3.87 -3.87
C ALA A 488 12.71 -5.23 -3.30
N THR A 489 13.82 -5.22 -2.54
CA THR A 489 14.38 -6.42 -1.92
C THR A 489 14.64 -6.21 -0.43
N ASP A 490 14.41 -7.26 0.35
CA ASP A 490 14.59 -7.23 1.81
C ASP A 490 15.80 -8.07 2.25
N ARG A 491 15.98 -8.23 3.57
CA ARG A 491 17.09 -9.03 4.13
C ARG A 491 17.09 -10.49 3.69
N ARG A 492 15.96 -11.07 3.27
CA ARG A 492 15.88 -12.47 2.79
C ARG A 492 16.60 -12.64 1.45
N SER A 493 16.87 -11.56 0.71
CA SER A 493 17.70 -11.59 -0.51
C SER A 493 19.16 -12.00 -0.24
N ALA A 494 19.63 -11.99 1.01
CA ALA A 494 20.97 -12.43 1.39
C ALA A 494 21.34 -13.83 0.86
N ARG A 495 20.37 -14.76 0.77
CA ARG A 495 20.59 -16.10 0.20
C ARG A 495 20.93 -16.10 -1.29
N VAL A 496 20.46 -15.09 -2.03
CA VAL A 496 20.72 -14.92 -3.47
C VAL A 496 22.14 -14.39 -3.67
N TYR A 497 22.57 -13.42 -2.85
CA TYR A 497 23.95 -12.97 -2.80
C TYR A 497 24.93 -14.08 -2.40
N GLN A 498 24.59 -14.88 -1.38
CA GLN A 498 25.40 -16.02 -0.96
C GLN A 498 25.53 -17.09 -2.05
N ALA A 499 24.54 -17.20 -2.94
CA ALA A 499 24.59 -18.08 -4.10
C ALA A 499 25.40 -17.49 -5.28
N GLY A 500 25.96 -16.28 -5.15
CA GLY A 500 26.74 -15.61 -6.20
C GLY A 500 25.90 -15.05 -7.35
N LEU A 501 24.59 -14.85 -7.13
CA LEU A 501 23.65 -14.40 -8.16
C LEU A 501 23.41 -12.89 -8.07
N ARG A 502 23.18 -12.26 -9.23
CA ARG A 502 22.85 -10.82 -9.33
C ARG A 502 21.39 -10.58 -8.96
N ILE A 503 21.15 -9.71 -7.98
CA ILE A 503 19.82 -9.31 -7.52
C ILE A 503 19.80 -7.81 -7.24
N GLU A 504 18.91 -7.09 -7.89
CA GLU A 504 18.80 -5.64 -7.80
C GLU A 504 17.38 -5.21 -7.41
N GLY A 505 17.28 -4.24 -6.52
CA GLY A 505 16.02 -3.63 -6.09
C GLY A 505 15.96 -2.14 -6.43
N TYR A 506 14.80 -1.69 -6.91
CA TYR A 506 14.59 -0.30 -7.33
C TYR A 506 14.41 0.66 -6.16
N LEU A 507 13.38 0.44 -5.32
CA LEU A 507 13.08 1.29 -4.17
C LEU A 507 13.90 0.93 -2.92
N SER A 508 14.29 -0.34 -2.79
CA SER A 508 15.16 -0.80 -1.71
C SER A 508 16.00 -2.01 -2.12
N GLN A 509 17.24 -2.01 -1.65
CA GLN A 509 18.24 -3.05 -1.88
C GLN A 509 18.59 -3.73 -0.56
N ALA A 510 18.40 -5.05 -0.48
CA ALA A 510 18.74 -5.87 0.68
C ALA A 510 18.20 -5.35 2.03
N GLY A 511 17.04 -4.69 2.01
CA GLY A 511 16.42 -4.08 3.19
C GLY A 511 16.80 -2.62 3.44
N HIS A 512 17.42 -1.93 2.49
CA HIS A 512 17.82 -0.51 2.60
C HIS A 512 17.28 0.35 1.45
N PRO A 513 16.60 1.48 1.71
CA PRO A 513 16.28 2.04 3.03
C PRO A 513 15.34 1.16 3.87
N HIS A 514 15.57 1.11 5.19
CA HIS A 514 14.85 0.21 6.11
C HIS A 514 13.35 0.48 6.13
N GLU A 515 12.95 1.75 6.16
CA GLU A 515 11.54 2.14 6.23
C GLU A 515 10.74 1.63 5.03
N ILE A 516 11.27 1.83 3.81
CA ILE A 516 10.65 1.34 2.57
C ILE A 516 10.56 -0.19 2.62
N ALA A 517 11.68 -0.87 2.85
CA ALA A 517 11.71 -2.32 2.84
C ALA A 517 10.80 -2.95 3.91
N ALA A 518 10.78 -2.39 5.13
CA ALA A 518 9.97 -2.88 6.23
C ALA A 518 8.47 -2.67 5.97
N THR A 519 8.07 -1.51 5.44
CA THR A 519 6.67 -1.20 5.13
C THR A 519 6.14 -2.13 4.04
N LEU A 520 6.90 -2.28 2.95
CA LEU A 520 6.51 -3.13 1.83
C LEU A 520 6.49 -4.62 2.19
N SER A 521 7.47 -5.08 2.98
CA SER A 521 7.50 -6.48 3.43
C SER A 521 6.43 -6.78 4.48
N ARG A 522 5.87 -5.76 5.14
CA ARG A 522 4.81 -5.90 6.15
C ARG A 522 3.43 -6.05 5.53
N SER A 523 3.18 -5.41 4.39
CA SER A 523 1.87 -5.41 3.72
C SER A 523 1.99 -5.55 2.19
N PRO A 524 2.62 -6.64 1.68
CA PRO A 524 2.78 -6.84 0.24
C PRO A 524 1.47 -7.15 -0.48
N GLU A 525 0.43 -7.61 0.24
CA GLU A 525 -0.74 -8.26 -0.34
C GLU A 525 -1.58 -7.34 -1.21
N VAL A 526 -1.66 -6.04 -0.89
CA VAL A 526 -2.39 -5.07 -1.73
C VAL A 526 -1.67 -4.85 -3.06
N LEU A 527 -0.34 -4.73 -3.02
CA LEU A 527 0.48 -4.52 -4.20
C LEU A 527 0.48 -5.77 -5.08
N GLU A 528 0.68 -6.96 -4.48
CA GLU A 528 0.57 -8.23 -5.19
C GLU A 528 -0.82 -8.36 -5.84
N GLN A 529 -1.91 -8.17 -5.09
CA GLN A 529 -3.26 -8.30 -5.66
C GLN A 529 -3.57 -7.29 -6.75
N ALA A 530 -3.09 -6.05 -6.63
CA ALA A 530 -3.26 -5.04 -7.67
C ALA A 530 -2.51 -5.38 -8.96
N VAL A 531 -1.35 -6.05 -8.87
CA VAL A 531 -0.53 -6.42 -10.05
C VAL A 531 -0.89 -7.80 -10.61
N ASN A 532 -1.45 -8.67 -9.78
CA ASN A 532 -1.80 -10.03 -10.17
C ASN A 532 -2.81 -10.07 -11.32
N ASP A 533 -2.55 -10.93 -12.30
CA ASP A 533 -3.48 -11.42 -13.28
C ASP A 533 -4.66 -12.13 -12.58
N LEU A 534 -5.76 -12.28 -13.30
CA LEU A 534 -7.01 -12.84 -12.79
C LEU A 534 -7.04 -14.38 -12.95
N CYS A 535 -5.87 -15.01 -13.09
CA CYS A 535 -5.71 -16.46 -13.20
C CYS A 535 -5.35 -17.11 -11.86
N GLY A 536 -5.64 -18.41 -11.72
CA GLY A 536 -5.23 -19.16 -10.53
C GLY A 536 -3.73 -19.42 -10.47
N SER A 537 -3.26 -19.82 -9.29
CA SER A 537 -1.84 -20.12 -9.03
C SER A 537 -1.32 -21.29 -9.88
N LEU A 538 -0.08 -21.19 -10.38
CA LEU A 538 0.58 -22.28 -11.11
C LEU A 538 0.95 -23.45 -10.16
N LEU A 539 0.31 -24.60 -10.37
CA LEU A 539 0.46 -25.80 -9.55
C LEU A 539 1.43 -26.82 -10.16
N ASP A 540 1.35 -27.06 -11.46
CA ASP A 540 2.15 -28.06 -12.19
C ASP A 540 2.23 -27.66 -13.67
N PHE A 541 2.89 -28.48 -14.47
CA PHE A 541 2.87 -28.48 -15.92
C PHE A 541 2.41 -29.85 -16.44
N THR A 542 1.70 -29.84 -17.56
CA THR A 542 1.39 -31.05 -18.32
C THR A 542 2.65 -31.64 -18.98
N GLU A 543 2.54 -32.84 -19.56
CA GLU A 543 3.69 -33.48 -20.25
C GLU A 543 4.22 -32.65 -21.43
N ASP A 544 3.34 -31.94 -22.15
CA ASP A 544 3.71 -31.01 -23.22
C ASP A 544 4.24 -29.65 -22.70
N GLY A 545 4.32 -29.46 -21.38
CA GLY A 545 4.85 -28.25 -20.74
C GLY A 545 3.85 -27.09 -20.71
N SER A 546 2.55 -27.35 -20.82
CA SER A 546 1.50 -26.36 -20.66
C SER A 546 1.15 -26.19 -19.16
N PRO A 547 0.80 -24.98 -18.69
CA PRO A 547 0.59 -24.71 -17.27
C PRO A 547 -0.69 -25.38 -16.74
N VAL A 548 -0.62 -25.90 -15.52
CA VAL A 548 -1.77 -26.39 -14.74
C VAL A 548 -2.03 -25.41 -13.60
N LEU A 549 -3.20 -24.77 -13.63
CA LEU A 549 -3.56 -23.71 -12.69
C LEU A 549 -4.56 -24.22 -11.64
N GLY A 550 -4.47 -23.64 -10.44
CA GLY A 550 -5.49 -23.75 -9.40
C GLY A 550 -6.75 -22.94 -9.73
N PRO A 551 -7.79 -23.02 -8.88
CA PRO A 551 -8.95 -22.14 -9.01
C PRO A 551 -8.56 -20.68 -8.79
N ALA A 552 -9.26 -19.74 -9.44
CA ALA A 552 -9.16 -18.32 -9.15
C ALA A 552 -10.20 -17.98 -8.05
N PRO A 553 -9.78 -17.60 -6.84
CA PRO A 553 -10.68 -17.48 -5.69
C PRO A 553 -11.50 -16.19 -5.66
N ASP A 554 -11.18 -15.19 -6.48
CA ASP A 554 -11.74 -13.84 -6.35
C ASP A 554 -13.25 -13.79 -6.62
N SER A 555 -13.95 -13.01 -5.80
CA SER A 555 -15.33 -12.59 -6.10
C SER A 555 -15.37 -11.68 -7.32
N ASP A 556 -16.50 -11.64 -8.02
CA ASP A 556 -16.63 -10.76 -9.20
C ASP A 556 -16.47 -9.27 -8.84
N GLY A 557 -16.88 -8.86 -7.63
CA GLY A 557 -16.62 -7.51 -7.12
C GLY A 557 -15.14 -7.20 -6.96
N GLN A 558 -14.38 -8.10 -6.32
CA GLN A 558 -12.93 -7.93 -6.16
C GLN A 558 -12.19 -7.95 -7.50
N LYS A 559 -12.64 -8.74 -8.48
CA LYS A 559 -12.07 -8.71 -9.85
C LYS A 559 -12.26 -7.35 -10.51
N LEU A 560 -13.44 -6.74 -10.38
CA LEU A 560 -13.71 -5.40 -10.91
C LEU A 560 -12.82 -4.35 -10.24
N GLU A 561 -12.68 -4.39 -8.92
CA GLU A 561 -11.83 -3.46 -8.17
C GLU A 561 -10.35 -3.61 -8.52
N ARG A 562 -9.84 -4.85 -8.63
CA ARG A 562 -8.46 -5.12 -9.07
C ARG A 562 -8.22 -4.65 -10.51
N THR A 563 -9.16 -4.93 -11.41
CA THR A 563 -9.09 -4.46 -12.82
C THR A 563 -9.04 -2.93 -12.87
N ALA A 564 -9.88 -2.27 -12.07
CA ALA A 564 -9.90 -0.82 -12.00
C ALA A 564 -8.57 -0.25 -11.49
N ALA A 565 -7.96 -0.85 -10.46
CA ALA A 565 -6.62 -0.47 -10.02
C ALA A 565 -5.57 -0.63 -11.12
N GLN A 566 -5.62 -1.70 -11.91
CA GLN A 566 -4.71 -1.94 -13.05
C GLN A 566 -4.92 -0.92 -14.17
N GLU A 567 -6.17 -0.59 -14.48
CA GLU A 567 -6.53 0.46 -15.44
C GLU A 567 -6.01 1.82 -14.98
N GLY A 568 -6.11 2.13 -13.68
CA GLY A 568 -5.53 3.34 -13.10
C GLY A 568 -4.00 3.40 -13.25
N ILE A 569 -3.31 2.29 -12.98
CA ILE A 569 -1.84 2.16 -13.16
C ILE A 569 -1.46 2.46 -14.62
N LEU A 570 -2.17 1.82 -15.56
CA LEU A 570 -1.93 1.99 -16.99
C LEU A 570 -2.29 3.39 -17.48
N ALA A 571 -3.34 4.01 -16.93
CA ALA A 571 -3.77 5.36 -17.27
C ALA A 571 -2.70 6.40 -16.89
N PHE A 572 -2.09 6.27 -15.72
CA PHE A 572 -0.97 7.12 -15.33
C PHE A 572 0.23 6.91 -16.27
N GLN A 573 0.63 5.66 -16.53
CA GLN A 573 1.78 5.38 -17.40
C GLN A 573 1.56 5.89 -18.83
N ALA A 574 0.35 5.74 -19.36
CA ALA A 574 0.00 6.24 -20.68
C ALA A 574 0.14 7.76 -20.76
N GLU A 575 -0.33 8.49 -19.73
CA GLU A 575 -0.15 9.94 -19.65
C GLU A 575 1.32 10.32 -19.54
N TRP A 576 2.09 9.66 -18.67
CA TRP A 576 3.54 9.83 -18.55
C TRP A 576 4.25 9.65 -19.91
N ASN A 577 3.98 8.54 -20.59
CA ASN A 577 4.57 8.21 -21.89
C ASN A 577 4.16 9.18 -23.00
N ARG A 578 2.99 9.82 -22.88
CA ARG A 578 2.57 10.90 -23.79
C ARG A 578 3.53 12.08 -23.72
N TYR A 579 3.94 12.47 -22.50
CA TYR A 579 4.94 13.51 -22.31
C TYR A 579 6.35 13.08 -22.73
N VAL A 580 6.75 11.83 -22.45
CA VAL A 580 8.03 11.27 -22.94
C VAL A 580 8.13 11.36 -24.46
N THR A 581 7.06 10.98 -25.16
CA THR A 581 6.99 11.00 -26.62
C THR A 581 6.99 12.42 -27.17
N ALA A 582 6.19 13.33 -26.57
CA ALA A 582 6.11 14.73 -27.00
C ALA A 582 7.44 15.48 -26.87
N HIS A 583 8.27 15.10 -25.89
CA HIS A 583 9.56 15.76 -25.62
C HIS A 583 10.76 15.01 -26.21
N GLU A 584 10.55 14.07 -27.15
CA GLU A 584 11.61 13.33 -27.87
C GLU A 584 12.75 12.81 -26.98
N GLY A 585 12.42 12.33 -25.78
CA GLY A 585 13.39 11.77 -24.82
C GLY A 585 14.00 12.76 -23.82
N SER A 586 13.72 14.06 -23.90
CA SER A 586 14.17 15.05 -22.90
C SER A 586 13.29 15.11 -21.64
N TRP A 587 12.20 14.34 -21.60
CA TRP A 587 11.36 14.21 -20.41
C TRP A 587 12.15 13.56 -19.26
N PRO A 588 11.97 13.96 -17.98
CA PRO A 588 12.70 13.38 -16.87
C PRO A 588 12.56 11.87 -16.80
N GLU A 589 13.61 11.18 -16.40
CA GLU A 589 13.57 9.75 -16.08
C GLU A 589 13.25 9.55 -14.61
N LEU A 590 12.46 8.52 -14.28
CA LEU A 590 12.15 8.18 -12.89
C LEU A 590 13.20 7.26 -12.24
N THR A 591 14.26 6.87 -12.96
CA THR A 591 15.21 5.82 -12.55
C THR A 591 16.21 6.26 -11.46
N GLY A 592 16.40 7.57 -11.30
CA GLY A 592 17.35 8.21 -10.38
C GLY A 592 16.72 8.70 -9.08
N GLU A 593 16.92 9.98 -8.74
CA GLU A 593 16.49 10.57 -7.46
C GLU A 593 14.96 10.56 -7.24
N ALA A 594 14.17 10.50 -8.32
CA ALA A 594 12.72 10.37 -8.25
C ALA A 594 12.26 9.16 -7.41
N ARG A 595 13.08 8.10 -7.33
CA ARG A 595 12.77 6.89 -6.53
C ARG A 595 12.53 7.20 -5.05
N HIS A 596 13.14 8.24 -4.48
CA HIS A 596 12.92 8.61 -3.08
C HIS A 596 11.48 9.12 -2.87
N ARG A 597 11.02 9.98 -3.78
CA ARG A 597 9.64 10.48 -3.79
C ARG A 597 8.62 9.38 -4.09
N LEU A 598 8.92 8.51 -5.06
CA LEU A 598 8.08 7.33 -5.35
C LEU A 598 8.01 6.36 -4.16
N GLY A 599 9.13 6.16 -3.45
CA GLY A 599 9.17 5.43 -2.19
C GLY A 599 8.27 6.05 -1.13
N ASN A 600 8.29 7.38 -0.98
CA ASN A 600 7.43 8.11 -0.05
C ASN A 600 5.93 7.98 -0.40
N ILE A 601 5.56 8.13 -1.68
CA ILE A 601 4.17 7.93 -2.15
C ILE A 601 3.65 6.56 -1.70
N LEU A 602 4.43 5.50 -1.93
CA LEU A 602 4.02 4.15 -1.59
C LEU A 602 4.02 3.89 -0.07
N VAL A 603 5.05 4.32 0.65
CA VAL A 603 5.14 4.13 2.12
C VAL A 603 4.03 4.88 2.84
N SER A 604 3.76 6.13 2.46
CA SER A 604 2.73 6.96 3.08
C SER A 604 1.33 6.38 2.88
N ALA A 605 1.04 5.87 1.67
CA ALA A 605 -0.21 5.16 1.40
C ALA A 605 -0.38 3.91 2.26
N LEU A 606 0.68 3.10 2.44
CA LEU A 606 0.63 1.88 3.24
C LEU A 606 0.58 2.13 4.75
N LYS A 607 1.21 3.20 5.25
CA LYS A 607 1.22 3.50 6.69
C LYS A 607 -0.03 4.25 7.17
N ALA A 608 -0.63 5.06 6.31
CA ALA A 608 -1.77 5.92 6.67
C ALA A 608 -2.86 5.92 5.59
N PRO A 609 -3.49 4.76 5.31
CA PRO A 609 -4.54 4.70 4.31
C PRO A 609 -5.77 5.54 4.71
N GLY A 610 -6.55 5.93 3.72
CA GLY A 610 -7.84 6.60 3.88
C GLY A 610 -8.97 5.64 4.29
N SER A 611 -10.08 6.20 4.76
CA SER A 611 -11.26 5.41 5.16
C SER A 611 -11.93 4.69 3.98
N GLU A 612 -11.97 5.33 2.80
CA GLU A 612 -12.45 4.67 1.58
C GLU A 612 -11.53 3.52 1.15
N GLU A 613 -10.21 3.73 1.23
CA GLU A 613 -9.21 2.68 0.94
C GLU A 613 -9.39 1.48 1.88
N ALA A 614 -9.65 1.70 3.17
CA ALA A 614 -9.97 0.64 4.13
C ALA A 614 -11.26 -0.12 3.78
N ALA A 615 -12.31 0.58 3.33
CA ALA A 615 -13.57 -0.05 2.94
C ALA A 615 -13.43 -0.94 1.70
N VAL A 616 -12.51 -0.62 0.78
CA VAL A 616 -12.24 -1.43 -0.42
C VAL A 616 -11.24 -2.53 -0.11
N PHE A 617 -10.00 -2.17 0.20
CA PHE A 617 -8.90 -3.12 0.31
C PHE A 617 -9.02 -4.02 1.53
N GLY A 618 -9.68 -3.59 2.60
CA GLY A 618 -9.91 -4.43 3.79
C GLY A 618 -10.77 -5.66 3.49
N ASN A 619 -11.64 -5.58 2.48
CA ASN A 619 -12.56 -6.65 2.10
C ASN A 619 -11.96 -7.63 1.07
N TRP A 620 -10.81 -7.33 0.49
CA TRP A 620 -10.16 -8.19 -0.50
C TRP A 620 -9.75 -9.53 0.11
N GLY A 621 -10.12 -10.63 -0.54
CA GLY A 621 -9.67 -11.97 -0.19
C GLY A 621 -8.27 -12.25 -0.73
N HIS A 622 -7.39 -12.79 0.12
CA HIS A 622 -6.04 -13.20 -0.22
C HIS A 622 -5.89 -14.72 -0.03
N GLU A 623 -5.31 -15.39 -1.03
CA GLU A 623 -4.93 -16.81 -0.97
C GLU A 623 -3.44 -16.91 -0.63
N ASP A 624 -3.11 -17.62 0.45
CA ASP A 624 -1.71 -17.86 0.82
C ASP A 624 -1.10 -18.92 -0.12
N ASN A 625 -0.01 -18.54 -0.78
CA ASN A 625 0.58 -19.21 -1.95
C ASN A 625 1.25 -20.56 -1.64
N PHE A 626 0.50 -21.59 -1.27
CA PHE A 626 1.02 -22.97 -1.17
C PHE A 626 0.00 -24.08 -1.51
N GLY A 627 -1.15 -23.76 -2.12
CA GLY A 627 -2.20 -24.72 -2.45
C GLY A 627 -3.20 -25.00 -1.31
N SER A 628 -3.25 -24.09 -0.32
CA SER A 628 -4.30 -24.05 0.69
C SER A 628 -5.57 -23.42 0.08
N ALA A 629 -6.73 -24.04 0.29
CA ALA A 629 -8.01 -23.47 -0.14
C ALA A 629 -8.53 -22.34 0.79
N ALA A 630 -7.74 -21.90 1.78
CA ALA A 630 -8.14 -20.88 2.74
C ALA A 630 -7.95 -19.47 2.18
N ILE A 631 -9.06 -18.79 1.87
CA ILE A 631 -9.09 -17.37 1.53
C ILE A 631 -9.22 -16.56 2.82
N THR A 632 -8.29 -15.65 3.09
CA THR A 632 -8.33 -14.76 4.25
C THR A 632 -8.44 -13.32 3.78
N ARG A 633 -9.33 -12.50 4.37
CA ARG A 633 -9.41 -11.08 4.01
C ARG A 633 -8.15 -10.33 4.44
N VAL A 634 -7.79 -9.27 3.71
CA VAL A 634 -6.70 -8.35 4.08
C VAL A 634 -6.86 -7.88 5.54
N ILE A 635 -8.09 -7.54 5.92
CA ILE A 635 -8.51 -7.36 7.31
C ILE A 635 -9.49 -8.48 7.70
N PRO A 636 -9.11 -9.38 8.63
CA PRO A 636 -10.01 -10.42 9.10
C PRO A 636 -11.26 -9.87 9.79
N GLU A 637 -12.43 -10.47 9.50
CA GLU A 637 -13.72 -10.02 10.03
C GLU A 637 -13.79 -10.04 11.57
N ASP A 638 -13.04 -10.93 12.21
CA ASP A 638 -12.98 -11.08 13.66
C ASP A 638 -12.23 -9.94 14.36
N LEU A 639 -11.46 -9.12 13.64
CA LEU A 639 -10.82 -7.93 14.19
C LEU A 639 -11.72 -6.68 14.15
N THR A 640 -12.76 -6.67 13.32
CA THR A 640 -13.68 -5.52 13.23
C THR A 640 -14.30 -5.16 14.60
N PRO A 641 -14.78 -6.11 15.43
CA PRO A 641 -15.29 -5.80 16.78
C PRO A 641 -14.21 -5.33 17.76
N ALA A 642 -12.92 -5.52 17.46
CA ALA A 642 -11.81 -5.13 18.31
C ALA A 642 -11.37 -3.68 18.09
N VAL A 643 -11.71 -3.05 16.95
CA VAL A 643 -11.29 -1.67 16.60
C VAL A 643 -11.49 -0.66 17.74
N PRO A 644 -12.65 -0.62 18.46
CA PRO A 644 -12.85 0.32 19.56
C PRO A 644 -11.93 0.13 20.77
N TYR A 645 -11.24 -1.01 20.87
CA TYR A 645 -10.35 -1.41 21.97
C TYR A 645 -8.87 -1.21 21.63
N LEU A 646 -8.55 -0.98 20.36
CA LEU A 646 -7.18 -0.82 19.91
C LEU A 646 -6.63 0.56 20.31
N SER A 647 -5.36 0.55 20.69
CA SER A 647 -4.46 1.70 20.70
C SER A 647 -3.64 1.68 19.39
N PRO A 648 -3.17 2.83 18.88
CA PRO A 648 -2.35 2.86 17.66
C PRO A 648 -1.14 1.89 17.68
N ASN A 649 -0.44 1.79 18.82
CA ASN A 649 0.69 0.88 18.98
C ASN A 649 0.28 -0.61 19.00
N ASP A 650 -1.00 -0.94 19.19
CA ASP A 650 -1.47 -2.33 19.10
C ASP A 650 -1.44 -2.84 17.65
N LEU A 651 -1.41 -1.94 16.65
CA LEU A 651 -1.35 -2.29 15.23
C LEU A 651 0.00 -2.90 14.84
N ASP A 652 1.11 -2.34 15.35
CA ASP A 652 2.47 -2.87 15.15
C ASP A 652 2.66 -4.25 15.79
N ASP A 653 1.84 -4.50 16.80
CA ASP A 653 1.81 -5.70 17.59
C ASP A 653 1.14 -6.84 16.80
N LEU A 654 0.22 -6.55 15.88
CA LEU A 654 -0.42 -7.53 15.01
C LEU A 654 0.60 -8.12 14.02
N SER A 655 0.73 -9.45 14.00
CA SER A 655 1.57 -10.16 13.05
C SER A 655 0.93 -10.17 11.64
N MET A 656 1.70 -10.55 10.61
CA MET A 656 1.13 -10.73 9.26
C MET A 656 0.00 -11.77 9.22
N ARG A 657 -0.04 -12.70 10.19
CA ARG A 657 -1.12 -13.69 10.31
C ARG A 657 -2.38 -13.11 10.94
N ASP A 658 -2.26 -12.02 11.68
CA ASP A 658 -3.39 -11.35 12.33
C ASP A 658 -4.07 -10.36 11.39
N ALA A 659 -3.28 -9.61 10.62
CA ALA A 659 -3.76 -8.71 9.59
C ALA A 659 -2.64 -8.44 8.57
N PHE A 660 -2.99 -8.55 7.29
CA PHE A 660 -2.05 -8.31 6.18
C PHE A 660 -1.71 -6.82 6.07
N TRP A 661 -2.70 -5.94 6.29
CA TRP A 661 -2.50 -4.49 6.26
C TRP A 661 -3.15 -3.78 7.46
N PRO A 662 -2.53 -3.83 8.66
CA PRO A 662 -3.12 -3.32 9.91
C PRO A 662 -3.54 -1.86 9.87
N ALA A 663 -2.87 -1.02 9.08
CA ALA A 663 -3.21 0.39 8.98
C ALA A 663 -4.64 0.63 8.46
N LEU A 664 -5.22 -0.31 7.68
CA LEU A 664 -6.62 -0.24 7.28
C LEU A 664 -7.59 -0.40 8.47
N LEU A 665 -7.22 -1.15 9.53
CA LEU A 665 -8.02 -1.21 10.75
C LEU A 665 -8.11 0.17 11.39
N ALA A 666 -6.99 0.89 11.45
CA ALA A 666 -6.98 2.25 11.97
C ALA A 666 -7.82 3.20 11.11
N ALA A 667 -7.67 3.13 9.79
CA ALA A 667 -8.41 3.98 8.86
C ALA A 667 -9.93 3.74 8.87
N SER A 668 -10.39 2.58 9.37
CA SER A 668 -11.81 2.29 9.58
C SER A 668 -12.45 3.02 10.77
N ASP A 669 -11.66 3.63 11.66
CA ASP A 669 -12.11 4.44 12.79
C ASP A 669 -11.44 5.82 12.80
N ALA A 670 -12.23 6.89 12.89
CA ALA A 670 -11.70 8.25 12.76
C ALA A 670 -10.66 8.60 13.84
N THR A 671 -10.83 8.14 15.08
CA THR A 671 -9.93 8.50 16.19
C THR A 671 -8.65 7.68 16.14
N LEU A 672 -8.77 6.36 15.96
CA LEU A 672 -7.63 5.46 15.80
C LEU A 672 -6.82 5.82 14.55
N GLY A 673 -7.50 6.12 13.43
CA GLY A 673 -6.89 6.54 12.18
C GLY A 673 -6.10 7.83 12.30
N THR A 674 -6.66 8.85 12.97
CA THR A 674 -5.94 10.11 13.23
C THR A 674 -4.68 9.89 14.07
N ALA A 675 -4.78 9.10 15.14
CA ALA A 675 -3.65 8.82 16.01
C ALA A 675 -2.57 7.94 15.34
N ALA A 676 -2.97 6.93 14.56
CA ALA A 676 -2.05 6.11 13.77
C ALA A 676 -1.33 6.93 12.70
N ARG A 677 -2.03 7.85 12.03
CA ARG A 677 -1.46 8.77 11.05
C ARG A 677 -0.43 9.71 11.69
N ALA A 678 -0.74 10.27 12.86
CA ALA A 678 0.19 11.11 13.61
C ALA A 678 1.47 10.35 14.03
N LEU A 679 1.36 9.07 14.40
CA LEU A 679 2.52 8.21 14.66
C LEU A 679 3.33 7.91 13.39
N ALA A 680 2.65 7.56 12.30
CA ALA A 680 3.29 7.28 11.01
C ALA A 680 4.11 8.47 10.51
N HIS A 681 3.64 9.70 10.76
CA HIS A 681 4.33 10.94 10.40
C HIS A 681 5.34 11.43 11.46
N GLY A 682 5.50 10.70 12.57
CA GLY A 682 6.41 11.09 13.65
C GLY A 682 6.00 12.38 14.39
N GLN A 683 4.74 12.80 14.30
CA GLN A 683 4.20 13.96 15.00
C GLN A 683 4.01 13.71 16.50
N ILE A 684 3.83 12.43 16.87
CA ILE A 684 3.65 11.99 18.25
C ILE A 684 4.68 10.88 18.54
N ASP A 685 5.30 10.92 19.72
CA ASP A 685 6.16 9.84 20.18
C ASP A 685 5.30 8.60 20.53
N PRO A 686 5.59 7.40 20.01
CA PRO A 686 4.83 6.19 20.31
C PRO A 686 4.65 5.93 21.81
N ARG A 687 5.57 6.38 22.66
CA ARG A 687 5.51 6.23 24.12
C ARG A 687 4.34 6.98 24.75
N VAL A 688 3.73 7.95 24.07
CA VAL A 688 2.51 8.65 24.56
C VAL A 688 1.34 7.67 24.70
N PHE A 689 1.30 6.61 23.90
CA PHE A 689 0.29 5.56 23.97
C PHE A 689 0.69 4.39 24.87
N GLU A 690 1.85 4.49 25.54
CA GLU A 690 2.31 3.50 26.51
C GLU A 690 1.98 3.97 27.95
N PRO A 691 1.55 3.06 28.84
CA PRO A 691 1.31 3.39 30.23
C PRO A 691 2.61 3.78 30.95
N SER A 692 2.52 4.71 31.91
CA SER A 692 3.65 5.04 32.78
C SER A 692 3.92 3.92 33.79
N GLY A 693 5.20 3.51 33.91
CA GLY A 693 5.64 2.45 34.82
C GLY A 693 5.68 1.05 34.17
N ASP A 694 5.52 0.02 34.98
CA ASP A 694 5.59 -1.37 34.51
C ASP A 694 4.47 -1.67 33.48
N PRO A 695 4.80 -2.26 32.31
CA PRO A 695 3.81 -2.55 31.29
C PRO A 695 2.80 -3.59 31.80
N PHE A 696 1.53 -3.38 31.45
CA PHE A 696 0.50 -4.40 31.60
C PHE A 696 0.76 -5.54 30.61
N GLN A 697 0.61 -6.79 31.05
CA GLN A 697 0.82 -7.95 30.20
C GLN A 697 -0.26 -9.00 30.43
N THR A 698 -1.11 -9.19 29.44
CA THR A 698 -1.97 -10.38 29.45
C THR A 698 -1.10 -11.60 29.19
N ARG A 699 -1.15 -12.60 30.08
CA ARG A 699 -0.36 -13.83 29.96
C ARG A 699 -1.26 -15.03 29.74
N LEU A 700 -0.86 -15.87 28.81
CA LEU A 700 -1.49 -17.15 28.52
C LEU A 700 -0.62 -18.27 29.09
N ALA A 701 -1.24 -19.22 29.77
CA ALA A 701 -0.68 -20.55 30.02
C ALA A 701 -1.71 -21.59 29.57
N PHE A 702 -1.30 -22.79 29.22
CA PHE A 702 -2.22 -23.84 28.79
C PHE A 702 -1.90 -25.16 29.45
N ARG A 703 -2.94 -25.98 29.63
CA ARG A 703 -2.85 -27.28 30.28
C ARG A 703 -2.99 -28.39 29.26
N THR A 704 -2.13 -29.41 29.31
CA THR A 704 -2.19 -30.57 28.40
C THR A 704 -2.91 -31.76 29.02
N ALA A 705 -3.23 -32.77 28.21
CA ALA A 705 -3.96 -33.97 28.63
C ALA A 705 -3.29 -34.79 29.75
N ASP A 706 -1.97 -34.71 29.89
CA ASP A 706 -1.19 -35.26 31.01
C ASP A 706 -1.40 -34.51 32.34
N GLY A 707 -2.12 -33.39 32.30
CA GLY A 707 -2.47 -32.56 33.44
C GLY A 707 -1.42 -31.51 33.79
N ALA A 708 -0.32 -31.40 33.06
CA ALA A 708 0.73 -30.40 33.26
C ALA A 708 0.35 -29.02 32.68
N TRP A 709 0.80 -27.96 33.34
CA TRP A 709 0.69 -26.58 32.84
C TRP A 709 1.97 -26.18 32.13
N HIS A 710 1.81 -25.50 31.00
CA HIS A 710 2.88 -24.97 30.18
C HIS A 710 2.69 -23.46 30.02
N ASP A 711 3.79 -22.74 30.13
CA ASP A 711 3.79 -21.30 29.90
C ASP A 711 3.56 -21.02 28.40
N GLY A 712 2.70 -20.04 28.13
CA GLY A 712 2.38 -19.58 26.79
C GLY A 712 2.88 -18.15 26.54
N PRO A 713 2.41 -17.49 25.46
CA PRO A 713 2.79 -16.13 25.16
C PRO A 713 2.30 -15.14 26.23
N ALA A 714 3.02 -14.02 26.33
CA ALA A 714 2.57 -12.83 27.02
C ALA A 714 2.48 -11.69 26.02
N ARG A 715 1.43 -10.88 26.12
CA ARG A 715 1.18 -9.74 25.24
C ARG A 715 1.03 -8.48 26.07
N ARG A 716 1.78 -7.43 25.69
CA ARG A 716 1.62 -6.11 26.29
C ARG A 716 0.21 -5.59 26.01
N VAL A 717 -0.37 -4.88 26.97
CA VAL A 717 -1.70 -4.29 26.83
C VAL A 717 -1.67 -2.80 27.14
N ARG A 718 -2.47 -2.05 26.38
CA ARG A 718 -2.62 -0.61 26.48
C ARG A 718 -4.06 -0.26 26.87
N ILE A 719 -4.22 0.84 27.58
CA ILE A 719 -5.53 1.45 27.81
C ILE A 719 -5.64 2.55 26.76
N ASN A 720 -6.56 2.40 25.81
CA ASN A 720 -6.78 3.38 24.77
C ASN A 720 -7.59 4.58 25.29
N HIS A 721 -7.89 5.54 24.40
CA HIS A 721 -8.63 6.76 24.75
C HIS A 721 -10.03 6.52 25.32
N ASN A 722 -10.64 5.36 25.05
CA ASN A 722 -11.95 4.96 25.58
C ASN A 722 -11.87 4.23 26.94
N GLY A 723 -10.67 4.08 27.51
CA GLY A 723 -10.48 3.26 28.71
C GLY A 723 -10.55 1.75 28.43
N LEU A 724 -10.43 1.36 27.15
CA LEU A 724 -10.55 -0.01 26.67
C LEU A 724 -9.18 -0.60 26.29
N SER A 725 -9.12 -1.92 26.28
CA SER A 725 -7.89 -2.68 26.12
C SER A 725 -8.13 -3.93 25.27
N PHE A 726 -7.11 -4.28 24.48
CA PHE A 726 -7.11 -5.42 23.58
C PHE A 726 -5.86 -6.30 23.81
N ALA A 727 -6.03 -7.62 23.71
CA ALA A 727 -4.91 -8.54 23.59
C ALA A 727 -5.28 -9.72 22.69
N ARG A 728 -4.34 -10.09 21.81
CA ARG A 728 -4.41 -11.29 20.96
C ARG A 728 -3.14 -12.11 21.16
N LEU A 729 -3.30 -13.40 21.44
CA LEU A 729 -2.23 -14.31 21.85
C LEU A 729 -2.36 -15.66 21.13
N ASP A 730 -1.30 -16.06 20.43
CA ASP A 730 -1.21 -17.36 19.77
C ASP A 730 -0.53 -18.40 20.66
N PHE A 731 -1.14 -19.57 20.82
CA PHE A 731 -0.56 -20.68 21.56
C PHE A 731 -0.45 -21.93 20.67
N ARG A 732 0.62 -22.70 20.89
CA ARG A 732 0.86 -23.99 20.23
C ARG A 732 1.43 -24.95 21.26
N SER A 733 0.86 -26.15 21.36
CA SER A 733 1.36 -27.18 22.26
C SER A 733 2.34 -28.12 21.55
N ALA A 734 3.54 -28.27 22.10
CA ALA A 734 4.48 -29.32 21.72
C ALA A 734 4.24 -30.64 22.48
N GLY A 735 3.51 -30.58 23.60
CA GLY A 735 3.38 -31.65 24.60
C GLY A 735 2.09 -32.48 24.55
N GLY A 736 1.28 -32.35 23.49
CA GLY A 736 -0.01 -33.03 23.34
C GLY A 736 -1.21 -32.10 23.44
N ASP A 737 -2.42 -32.66 23.46
CA ASP A 737 -3.66 -31.88 23.34
C ASP A 737 -3.91 -30.96 24.55
N VAL A 738 -4.23 -29.70 24.27
CA VAL A 738 -4.61 -28.65 25.21
C VAL A 738 -6.03 -28.89 25.71
N THR A 739 -6.21 -28.91 27.04
CA THR A 739 -7.51 -29.07 27.69
C THR A 739 -8.10 -27.75 28.17
N ASP A 740 -7.26 -26.91 28.79
CA ASP A 740 -7.65 -25.66 29.44
C ASP A 740 -6.63 -24.56 29.12
N ILE A 741 -7.10 -23.32 29.02
CA ILE A 741 -6.26 -22.12 28.90
C ILE A 741 -6.41 -21.29 30.18
N SER A 742 -5.31 -20.92 30.82
CA SER A 742 -5.25 -19.92 31.89
C SER A 742 -4.90 -18.56 31.28
N LEU A 743 -5.75 -17.56 31.54
CA LEU A 743 -5.59 -16.21 31.02
C LEU A 743 -5.51 -15.22 32.19
N ALA A 744 -4.32 -14.64 32.39
CA ALA A 744 -4.08 -13.61 33.38
C ALA A 744 -4.28 -12.24 32.74
N ILE A 745 -5.37 -11.54 33.08
CA ILE A 745 -5.75 -10.25 32.48
C ILE A 745 -5.74 -9.19 33.59
N PRO A 746 -4.84 -8.19 33.56
CA PRO A 746 -3.74 -7.95 32.65
C PRO A 746 -2.38 -8.36 33.27
N GLY A 747 -2.34 -9.47 34.00
CA GLY A 747 -1.12 -10.01 34.63
C GLY A 747 -0.60 -9.22 35.83
N ARG A 748 -1.47 -8.41 36.46
CA ARG A 748 -1.23 -7.66 37.70
C ARG A 748 -2.55 -7.32 38.40
N PRO A 749 -2.54 -6.88 39.68
CA PRO A 749 -3.75 -6.50 40.39
C PRO A 749 -4.56 -5.42 39.66
N ALA A 750 -5.81 -5.74 39.35
CA ALA A 750 -6.71 -4.85 38.62
C ALA A 750 -8.18 -5.25 38.84
N LEU A 751 -9.07 -4.26 38.75
CA LEU A 751 -10.48 -4.51 38.53
C LEU A 751 -10.73 -4.53 37.03
N VAL A 752 -11.24 -5.64 36.50
CA VAL A 752 -11.36 -5.87 35.06
C VAL A 752 -12.80 -6.14 34.69
N ARG A 753 -13.31 -5.41 33.70
CA ARG A 753 -14.55 -5.72 32.99
C ARG A 753 -14.18 -6.44 31.70
N VAL A 754 -14.46 -7.73 31.60
CA VAL A 754 -14.15 -8.51 30.40
C VAL A 754 -15.34 -8.40 29.45
N ASP A 755 -15.20 -7.68 28.33
CA ASP A 755 -16.33 -7.47 27.43
C ASP A 755 -16.58 -8.71 26.58
N TRP A 756 -15.52 -9.34 26.09
CA TRP A 756 -15.59 -10.66 25.46
C TRP A 756 -14.23 -11.35 25.40
N ILE A 757 -14.27 -12.69 25.33
CA ILE A 757 -13.13 -13.55 25.01
C ILE A 757 -13.53 -14.42 23.84
N GLU A 758 -12.69 -14.47 22.81
CA GLU A 758 -12.85 -15.37 21.68
C GLU A 758 -11.61 -16.25 21.58
N VAL A 759 -11.83 -17.56 21.39
CA VAL A 759 -10.76 -18.52 21.20
C VAL A 759 -11.02 -19.28 19.91
N LYS A 760 -10.11 -19.10 18.96
CA LYS A 760 -10.09 -19.78 17.66
C LYS A 760 -9.06 -20.91 17.74
N VAL A 761 -9.50 -22.16 17.72
CA VAL A 761 -8.62 -23.33 17.94
C VAL A 761 -8.67 -24.32 16.79
N PHE A 762 -7.54 -24.97 16.52
CA PHE A 762 -7.49 -26.17 15.69
C PHE A 762 -7.72 -27.39 16.58
N ALA A 763 -8.71 -28.19 16.24
CA ALA A 763 -9.11 -29.35 17.03
C ALA A 763 -9.36 -30.57 16.15
N GLY A 764 -9.11 -31.76 16.70
CA GLY A 764 -9.39 -33.04 16.05
C GLY A 764 -8.69 -33.26 14.69
N GLY A 765 -7.56 -32.61 14.45
CA GLY A 765 -6.83 -32.71 13.18
C GLY A 765 -7.59 -32.13 11.99
N GLN A 766 -8.42 -31.10 12.19
CA GLN A 766 -9.12 -30.40 11.11
C GLN A 766 -8.37 -29.12 10.70
N SER A 767 -8.43 -28.78 9.40
CA SER A 767 -7.86 -27.53 8.86
C SER A 767 -8.73 -26.30 9.11
N THR A 768 -10.02 -26.50 9.39
CA THR A 768 -10.94 -25.40 9.72
C THR A 768 -10.94 -25.17 11.23
N PRO A 769 -10.65 -23.95 11.70
CA PRO A 769 -10.61 -23.67 13.13
C PRO A 769 -12.02 -23.59 13.72
N HIS A 770 -12.17 -24.08 14.95
CA HIS A 770 -13.36 -23.93 15.78
C HIS A 770 -13.29 -22.61 16.55
N VAL A 771 -14.34 -21.81 16.47
CA VAL A 771 -14.43 -20.52 17.20
C VAL A 771 -15.35 -20.69 18.40
N VAL A 772 -14.84 -20.36 19.58
CA VAL A 772 -15.59 -20.39 20.83
C VAL A 772 -15.53 -19.01 21.49
N ARG A 773 -16.69 -18.49 21.88
CA ARG A 773 -16.82 -17.15 22.46
C ARG A 773 -17.43 -17.19 23.86
N TRP A 774 -16.95 -16.29 24.72
CA TRP A 774 -17.48 -15.93 26.03
C TRP A 774 -17.81 -14.43 25.98
N ASP A 775 -19.08 -14.09 25.85
CA ASP A 775 -19.54 -12.70 25.77
C ASP A 775 -20.82 -12.45 26.58
N GLN A 776 -21.38 -13.49 27.20
CA GLN A 776 -22.53 -13.36 28.09
C GLN A 776 -22.10 -13.37 29.57
N PRO A 777 -22.78 -12.62 30.44
CA PRO A 777 -22.57 -12.65 31.89
C PRO A 777 -22.50 -14.05 32.53
N ASP A 778 -23.35 -14.97 32.07
CA ASP A 778 -23.41 -16.35 32.58
C ASP A 778 -22.18 -17.18 32.19
N ASP A 779 -21.54 -16.86 31.05
CA ASP A 779 -20.32 -17.55 30.60
C ASP A 779 -19.17 -17.33 31.59
N PHE A 780 -18.99 -16.08 32.06
CA PHE A 780 -17.92 -15.72 33.01
C PHE A 780 -18.15 -16.31 34.42
N ALA A 781 -19.42 -16.51 34.80
CA ALA A 781 -19.78 -17.13 36.06
C ALA A 781 -19.32 -18.59 36.15
N GLY A 782 -19.35 -19.31 35.02
CA GLY A 782 -19.00 -20.73 34.92
C GLY A 782 -17.50 -21.03 34.93
N LEU A 783 -16.66 -20.03 34.64
CA LEU A 783 -15.20 -20.16 34.59
C LEU A 783 -14.57 -20.54 35.94
N ILE A 784 -13.33 -21.04 35.90
CA ILE A 784 -12.50 -21.17 37.10
C ILE A 784 -11.78 -19.85 37.31
N HIS A 785 -11.90 -19.30 38.53
CA HIS A 785 -11.27 -18.06 38.95
C HIS A 785 -10.12 -18.41 39.89
N ALA A 786 -8.89 -18.42 39.38
CA ALA A 786 -7.67 -18.78 40.11
C ALA A 786 -7.02 -17.52 40.67
N ALA A 787 -6.95 -17.42 42.01
CA ALA A 787 -6.47 -16.22 42.71
C ALA A 787 -7.15 -14.91 42.26
N CYS A 788 -8.39 -14.98 41.76
CA CYS A 788 -9.21 -13.82 41.40
C CYS A 788 -10.66 -14.00 41.89
N ARG A 789 -11.41 -12.90 41.95
CA ARG A 789 -12.78 -12.86 42.48
C ARG A 789 -13.75 -12.33 41.44
N TRP A 790 -14.71 -13.16 41.07
CA TRP A 790 -15.85 -12.72 40.25
C TRP A 790 -16.80 -11.87 41.08
N LEU A 791 -17.09 -10.67 40.59
CA LEU A 791 -17.95 -9.70 41.27
C LEU A 791 -19.40 -9.71 40.76
N GLY A 792 -19.66 -10.45 39.67
CA GLY A 792 -20.96 -10.52 39.02
C GLY A 792 -20.92 -9.95 37.61
N GLY A 793 -21.85 -10.37 36.75
CA GLY A 793 -21.84 -9.96 35.35
C GLY A 793 -20.53 -10.37 34.67
N ASN A 794 -19.88 -9.40 34.04
CA ASN A 794 -18.57 -9.55 33.40
C ASN A 794 -17.42 -8.89 34.20
N MET A 795 -17.63 -8.64 35.50
CA MET A 795 -16.65 -8.01 36.39
C MET A 795 -15.83 -9.03 37.18
N ILE A 796 -14.50 -8.87 37.16
CA ILE A 796 -13.54 -9.73 37.85
C ILE A 796 -12.46 -8.89 38.52
N GLU A 797 -12.19 -9.15 39.80
CA GLU A 797 -11.09 -8.57 40.57
C GLU A 797 -9.89 -9.53 40.55
N PHE A 798 -8.80 -9.11 39.92
CA PHE A 798 -7.51 -9.77 39.92
C PHE A 798 -6.69 -9.22 41.09
N GLU A 799 -6.20 -10.09 41.97
CA GLU A 799 -5.63 -9.71 43.28
C GLU A 799 -4.11 -9.72 43.32
N VAL A 800 -3.48 -10.59 42.53
CA VAL A 800 -2.02 -10.81 42.45
C VAL A 800 -1.60 -10.97 40.98
N ASP A 801 -0.29 -11.01 40.71
CA ASP A 801 0.23 -11.09 39.34
C ASP A 801 -0.11 -12.44 38.68
N GLU A 802 -0.29 -13.50 39.47
CA GLU A 802 -0.65 -14.85 39.04
C GLU A 802 -2.17 -15.07 38.92
N SER A 803 -2.98 -14.06 39.22
CA SER A 803 -4.44 -14.13 39.09
C SER A 803 -4.85 -14.42 37.65
N ALA A 804 -5.70 -15.43 37.45
CA ALA A 804 -6.12 -15.85 36.12
C ALA A 804 -7.53 -16.47 36.10
N ILE A 805 -8.15 -16.42 34.92
CA ILE A 805 -9.36 -17.19 34.63
C ILE A 805 -9.00 -18.40 33.76
N TRP A 806 -9.64 -19.54 33.98
CA TRP A 806 -9.42 -20.72 33.13
C TRP A 806 -10.59 -20.97 32.19
N LEU A 807 -10.26 -21.08 30.90
CA LEU A 807 -11.15 -21.36 29.78
C LEU A 807 -11.07 -22.86 29.46
N PRO A 808 -12.15 -23.64 29.64
CA PRO A 808 -12.11 -25.09 29.43
C PRO A 808 -12.31 -25.45 27.95
N VAL A 809 -11.34 -25.07 27.11
CA VAL A 809 -11.45 -25.06 25.63
C VAL A 809 -11.78 -26.42 25.02
N ALA A 810 -11.08 -27.49 25.39
CA ALA A 810 -11.36 -28.82 24.81
C ALA A 810 -12.76 -29.32 25.17
N SER A 811 -13.24 -28.98 26.36
CA SER A 811 -14.59 -29.37 26.78
C SER A 811 -15.69 -28.63 26.03
N ARG A 812 -15.43 -27.38 25.62
CA ARG A 812 -16.40 -26.53 24.91
C ARG A 812 -16.42 -26.83 23.42
N VAL A 813 -15.28 -27.22 22.84
CA VAL A 813 -15.18 -27.70 21.45
C VAL A 813 -15.59 -29.17 21.32
N GLY A 814 -15.43 -29.96 22.37
CA GLY A 814 -15.74 -31.40 22.36
C GLY A 814 -14.67 -32.27 21.68
N GLN A 815 -13.53 -31.69 21.30
CA GLN A 815 -12.41 -32.36 20.65
C GLN A 815 -11.07 -31.92 21.28
N PRO A 816 -9.99 -32.72 21.13
CA PRO A 816 -8.67 -32.32 21.58
C PRO A 816 -8.13 -31.14 20.77
N VAL A 817 -7.55 -30.15 21.45
CA VAL A 817 -7.06 -28.90 20.85
C VAL A 817 -5.54 -28.93 20.71
N SER A 818 -4.98 -28.65 19.54
CA SER A 818 -3.52 -28.65 19.33
C SER A 818 -2.90 -27.26 19.46
N SER A 819 -3.56 -26.27 18.87
CA SER A 819 -3.11 -24.89 18.75
C SER A 819 -4.30 -23.95 18.63
N GLY A 820 -4.06 -22.66 18.83
CA GLY A 820 -5.11 -21.66 18.63
C GLY A 820 -4.67 -20.24 18.95
N GLN A 821 -5.63 -19.34 18.85
CA GLN A 821 -5.48 -17.93 19.10
C GLN A 821 -6.56 -17.49 20.10
N VAL A 822 -6.15 -16.80 21.16
CA VAL A 822 -7.04 -16.19 22.15
C VAL A 822 -7.06 -14.69 21.90
N THR A 823 -8.25 -14.13 21.73
CA THR A 823 -8.48 -12.70 21.63
C THR A 823 -9.35 -12.26 22.80
N VAL A 824 -8.96 -11.21 23.50
CA VAL A 824 -9.70 -10.65 24.62
C VAL A 824 -9.80 -9.14 24.53
N ALA A 825 -11.02 -8.65 24.73
CA ALA A 825 -11.34 -7.24 24.80
C ALA A 825 -11.94 -6.92 26.17
N PHE A 826 -11.44 -5.88 26.81
CA PHE A 826 -11.76 -5.59 28.20
C PHE A 826 -11.53 -4.13 28.56
N ALA A 827 -12.12 -3.68 29.66
CA ALA A 827 -11.76 -2.45 30.34
C ALA A 827 -11.09 -2.80 31.67
N MET A 828 -10.13 -1.98 32.11
CA MET A 828 -9.40 -2.25 33.34
C MET A 828 -9.14 -1.00 34.17
N LEU A 829 -9.27 -1.14 35.48
CA LEU A 829 -8.87 -0.16 36.48
C LEU A 829 -7.71 -0.77 37.31
N PRO A 830 -6.47 -0.31 37.12
CA PRO A 830 -5.32 -0.83 37.85
C PRO A 830 -5.45 -0.66 39.36
N LYS A 831 -4.99 -1.65 40.14
CA LYS A 831 -4.90 -1.56 41.60
C LYS A 831 -3.44 -1.51 42.05
N SER A 832 -3.21 -0.99 43.26
CA SER A 832 -1.89 -1.03 43.88
C SER A 832 -1.45 -2.46 44.17
N ARG A 833 -0.20 -2.79 43.81
CA ARG A 833 0.45 -4.05 44.20
C ARG A 833 0.63 -4.20 45.72
N THR A 834 0.58 -3.11 46.49
CA THR A 834 0.71 -3.15 47.96
C THR A 834 -0.49 -3.78 48.66
N GLY A 835 -1.59 -4.04 47.96
CA GLY A 835 -2.79 -4.66 48.54
C GLY A 835 -3.57 -3.79 49.54
N MET A 836 -3.16 -2.54 49.75
CA MET A 836 -3.75 -1.61 50.73
C MET A 836 -5.07 -0.93 50.28
N GLY A 837 -5.64 -1.34 49.15
CA GLY A 837 -6.91 -0.81 48.63
C GLY A 837 -8.15 -1.54 49.20
N GLY A 838 -9.29 -0.85 49.22
CA GLY A 838 -10.58 -1.46 49.61
C GLY A 838 -10.94 -2.69 48.76
N ARG A 839 -11.60 -3.68 49.39
CA ARG A 839 -12.08 -4.91 48.72
C ARG A 839 -13.56 -4.78 48.37
N LEU A 840 -13.91 -5.13 47.14
CA LEU A 840 -15.32 -5.21 46.73
C LEU A 840 -15.94 -6.55 47.20
N PRO A 841 -17.25 -6.62 47.52
CA PRO A 841 -17.91 -7.87 47.84
C PRO A 841 -18.00 -8.80 46.61
N ALA A 842 -17.82 -10.11 46.80
CA ALA A 842 -17.92 -11.08 45.70
C ALA A 842 -19.39 -11.42 45.40
N ALA A 843 -19.67 -11.86 44.17
CA ALA A 843 -21.00 -12.34 43.81
C ALA A 843 -21.44 -13.55 44.67
N SER A 844 -22.75 -13.72 44.84
CA SER A 844 -23.30 -14.77 45.69
C SER A 844 -22.90 -16.17 45.20
N ARG A 845 -22.52 -17.04 46.15
CA ARG A 845 -22.10 -18.43 45.85
C ARG A 845 -23.20 -19.24 45.18
N LEU A 846 -24.48 -18.95 45.48
CA LEU A 846 -25.65 -19.60 44.87
C LEU A 846 -25.76 -19.29 43.38
N VAL A 847 -25.53 -18.04 42.97
CA VAL A 847 -25.56 -17.63 41.55
C VAL A 847 -24.42 -18.28 40.77
N ARG A 848 -23.21 -18.33 41.35
CA ARG A 848 -22.07 -19.00 40.70
C ARG A 848 -22.31 -20.50 40.50
N VAL A 849 -22.89 -21.18 41.49
CA VAL A 849 -23.19 -22.62 41.41
C VAL A 849 -24.31 -22.90 40.41
N SER A 850 -25.37 -22.07 40.38
CA SER A 850 -26.47 -22.24 39.43
C SER A 850 -26.08 -21.98 37.98
N SER A 851 -25.26 -20.94 37.71
CA SER A 851 -24.76 -20.67 36.35
C SER A 851 -23.80 -21.77 35.87
N ARG A 852 -22.90 -22.26 36.73
CA ARG A 852 -22.01 -23.39 36.38
C ARG A 852 -22.78 -24.69 36.12
N ALA A 853 -23.82 -24.95 36.91
CA ALA A 853 -24.74 -26.07 36.69
C ALA A 853 -25.48 -25.95 35.34
N ARG A 854 -25.90 -24.74 34.95
CA ARG A 854 -26.51 -24.48 33.63
C ARG A 854 -25.53 -24.70 32.48
N GLU A 855 -24.27 -24.27 32.61
CA GLU A 855 -23.24 -24.53 31.60
C GLU A 855 -22.90 -26.02 31.45
N GLU A 856 -22.70 -26.74 32.56
CA GLU A 856 -22.42 -28.19 32.51
C GLU A 856 -23.60 -28.99 31.93
N TYR A 857 -24.84 -28.52 32.16
CA TYR A 857 -26.03 -29.05 31.51
C TYR A 857 -26.07 -28.75 30.01
N LYS A 858 -25.75 -27.51 29.58
CA LYS A 858 -25.65 -27.16 28.15
C LYS A 858 -24.58 -27.97 27.42
N ALA A 859 -23.42 -28.20 28.04
CA ALA A 859 -22.29 -28.86 27.41
C ALA A 859 -22.43 -30.41 27.35
N ARG A 860 -23.08 -31.04 28.34
CA ARG A 860 -23.05 -32.50 28.53
C ARG A 860 -24.39 -33.12 28.94
N GLY A 861 -25.49 -32.37 28.86
CA GLY A 861 -26.83 -32.83 29.22
C GLY A 861 -26.96 -33.24 30.70
N PRO A 862 -27.96 -34.08 31.05
CA PRO A 862 -28.23 -34.51 32.42
C PRO A 862 -27.05 -35.25 33.08
N ALA A 863 -26.24 -35.97 32.29
CA ALA A 863 -25.07 -36.70 32.76
C ALA A 863 -23.92 -35.76 33.21
N GLY A 864 -23.75 -34.63 32.52
CA GLY A 864 -22.79 -33.58 32.91
C GLY A 864 -23.09 -32.96 34.26
N LEU A 865 -24.36 -32.65 34.50
CA LEU A 865 -24.85 -32.10 35.78
C LEU A 865 -24.62 -33.07 36.94
N ALA A 866 -24.80 -34.38 36.72
CA ALA A 866 -24.54 -35.40 37.74
C ALA A 866 -23.04 -35.51 38.09
N ALA A 867 -22.16 -35.47 37.08
CA ALA A 867 -20.71 -35.49 37.28
C ALA A 867 -20.19 -34.21 37.96
N ALA A 868 -20.78 -33.05 37.64
CA ALA A 868 -20.53 -31.77 38.29
C ALA A 868 -20.83 -31.81 39.79
N MET A 869 -22.05 -32.26 40.12
CA MET A 869 -22.55 -32.36 41.50
C MET A 869 -21.72 -33.37 42.30
N ALA A 870 -21.29 -34.48 41.69
CA ALA A 870 -20.38 -35.44 42.31
C ALA A 870 -19.01 -34.82 42.62
N ARG A 871 -18.42 -34.04 41.69
CA ARG A 871 -17.14 -33.33 41.93
C ARG A 871 -17.25 -32.25 43.00
N ILE A 872 -18.37 -31.53 43.06
CA ILE A 872 -18.65 -30.53 44.10
C ILE A 872 -18.80 -31.21 45.46
N ALA A 873 -19.51 -32.35 45.53
CA ALA A 873 -19.65 -33.13 46.76
C ALA A 873 -18.31 -33.69 47.26
N VAL A 874 -17.47 -34.22 46.37
CA VAL A 874 -16.12 -34.70 46.69
C VAL A 874 -15.20 -33.57 47.18
N ARG A 875 -15.31 -32.37 46.59
CA ARG A 875 -14.51 -31.20 47.00
C ARG A 875 -14.98 -30.59 48.32
N GLN A 876 -16.29 -30.64 48.62
CA GLN A 876 -16.80 -30.27 49.95
C GLN A 876 -16.37 -31.28 51.01
N LEU A 877 -16.36 -32.59 50.72
CA LEU A 877 -15.85 -33.61 51.64
C LEU A 877 -14.35 -33.49 51.94
N ARG A 878 -13.56 -32.93 51.01
CA ARG A 878 -12.11 -32.66 51.20
C ARG A 878 -11.81 -31.38 51.99
N ASN A 879 -12.68 -30.37 51.95
CA ASN A 879 -12.50 -29.13 52.72
C ASN A 879 -13.07 -29.20 54.15
N SER A 880 -13.71 -30.31 54.52
CA SER A 880 -14.23 -30.61 55.87
C SER A 880 -13.25 -31.43 56.72
N ARG A 881 -11.97 -31.51 56.31
CA ARG A 881 -10.88 -32.15 57.06
C ARG A 881 -9.69 -31.22 57.21
#